data_AF-A0A9D2JRK2-F1
#
_entry.id   AF-A0A9D2JRK2-F1
#
_cell.length_a   1.000
_cell.length_b   1.000
_cell.length_c   1.000
_cell.angle_alpha   90.00
_cell.angle_beta   90.00
_cell.angle_gamma   90.00
#
_symmetry.space_group_name_H-M   'P 1'
#
loop_
_entity.id
_entity.type
_entity.pdbx_description
1 polymer ?
#
loop_
_entity_poly.entity_id
_entity_poly.type
_entity_poly.pdbx_seq_one_letter_code
_entity_poly.pdbx_strand_id
1 'polypeptide(L)'
;MKKRRLLRNAGLVALSGVLVGGAALAFTACSGSSDYTLSVFIFCSSADVITNRAICDRWAEEYSAEHAAELGDNKITVNFVPMSDKDEYFKQLSNKFSSGQYEDIIYVAPSSVLSYAQSGHILDLTSYIEADDTLASQVNGIWTDSLEFYSVEGTSFDMMRSSSVQYQNGNFINPDTNKDVSIYGLPKDYSNFGLGYNRNYFTDTFKKAYTTLKPSTGAESNRSVSTRLYSQNKPQAGEFSHTGKNSVASQGTNANKKSIEYAVSYKDYTNPYTEETYDITEGQEAPFISVGVPVRYRPFNYYKYPNYGDALAAGDPVAVSVDFYTEGEGYVITMPGFPGEEFEISSDTANAYNASADYNAAKGYITLTWAEYSALNWACAYMLNSFAWDSKDGMKTIAGEGNAEADYSAWFQGEGGKFVGGGGAADYANFYGGEQYEQGTFGANGYVLPWLFSNDSSYIDSTYTKVLNEKQGDTTLATKGADGSYSWTFDASTATIDKYVGDAYETVSKLNLDGSTRNAQVQYGVNSANFIETYAAFQEYCATWNAHDGQAGDVVNEASDKKFNGQNTFVDGYSFFYGVGTWDVAEYQEVDEDTLAVGVMPTAVSNRFSLYSQARDAYYGATSDGQALVTYHNTATAKGTGNDANNDFACADIYETTETKEGLKVYTQEEIIANQLLRQDKWGGRMDSVGYAVNAHVADSNQPAWKAAAAVSLVTALTVDEEAQRTLTFGGAQIPNVRSMCKDYLNVTGSFEDMITPENENWDAYYDLAREMAKAGMNGETKTVSEYLNGKQIGGEDVAYDTQYANTRLCDFTTAAVSSTRIAYSMRVLRMINYTQNDRDVIIRMQTGMNTARDQLLGTTGSTWITNIDATATSSAFLAYRNQAALTAEQIDALDAGTLIALHPYQYGSGKQATIMTPAVYCANQVLVSQQRLDEKK
;
A
#
# COMPACT_ATOMS: atom_id res chain seq x y z
N MET A 1 27.15 6.22 -26.65
CA MET A 1 26.70 4.82 -26.82
C MET A 1 25.91 4.62 -28.12
N LYS A 2 26.56 4.29 -29.26
CA LYS A 2 25.94 4.33 -30.62
C LYS A 2 25.87 2.96 -31.36
N LYS A 3 25.72 1.81 -30.69
CA LYS A 3 25.83 0.49 -31.36
C LYS A 3 24.82 -0.61 -30.94
N ARG A 4 23.53 -0.29 -30.73
CA ARG A 4 22.47 -1.34 -30.63
C ARG A 4 21.28 -1.19 -31.59
N ARG A 5 21.21 -0.14 -32.43
CA ARG A 5 20.07 0.14 -33.33
C ARG A 5 19.93 -0.74 -34.60
N LEU A 6 20.68 -1.84 -34.76
CA LEU A 6 20.87 -2.49 -36.07
C LEU A 6 20.30 -3.91 -36.24
N LEU A 7 19.39 -4.38 -35.39
CA LEU A 7 18.80 -5.74 -35.52
C LEU A 7 17.27 -5.80 -35.59
N ARG A 8 16.57 -4.68 -35.80
CA ARG A 8 15.10 -4.63 -36.02
C ARG A 8 14.63 -5.08 -37.43
N ASN A 9 15.54 -5.47 -38.32
CA ASN A 9 15.33 -5.41 -39.78
C ASN A 9 14.94 -6.73 -40.48
N ALA A 10 14.42 -7.77 -39.83
CA ALA A 10 14.15 -9.04 -40.53
C ALA A 10 12.84 -9.78 -40.23
N GLY A 11 12.12 -9.52 -39.13
CA GLY A 11 10.95 -10.33 -38.72
C GLY A 11 9.63 -10.00 -39.42
N LEU A 12 9.33 -8.71 -39.63
CA LEU A 12 8.00 -8.27 -40.10
C LEU A 12 7.69 -8.58 -41.59
N VAL A 13 8.68 -8.93 -42.39
CA VAL A 13 8.47 -9.28 -43.81
C VAL A 13 7.76 -10.64 -43.97
N ALA A 14 7.76 -11.51 -42.94
CA ALA A 14 7.18 -12.85 -43.04
C ALA A 14 5.66 -12.93 -42.77
N LEU A 15 5.08 -11.99 -42.02
CA LEU A 15 3.64 -11.99 -41.69
C LEU A 15 2.74 -11.66 -42.90
N SER A 16 3.30 -11.03 -43.93
CA SER A 16 2.62 -10.85 -45.23
C SER A 16 2.48 -12.14 -46.06
N GLY A 17 3.12 -13.25 -45.63
CA GLY A 17 3.09 -14.54 -46.32
C GLY A 17 1.95 -15.50 -45.93
N VAL A 18 1.29 -15.32 -44.78
CA VAL A 18 0.32 -16.31 -44.25
C VAL A 18 -1.15 -15.96 -44.54
N LEU A 19 -1.44 -14.78 -45.12
CA LEU A 19 -2.79 -14.39 -45.59
C LEU A 19 -2.89 -14.22 -47.12
N VAL A 20 -2.10 -14.97 -47.89
CA VAL A 20 -2.24 -14.97 -49.37
C VAL A 20 -3.42 -15.84 -49.79
N GLY A 21 -4.60 -15.22 -49.86
CA GLY A 21 -5.83 -15.90 -50.21
C GLY A 21 -6.98 -15.01 -50.69
N GLY A 22 -6.75 -14.04 -51.59
CA GLY A 22 -7.79 -13.60 -52.53
C GLY A 22 -7.99 -12.09 -52.74
N ALA A 23 -7.74 -11.67 -53.99
CA ALA A 23 -8.22 -10.48 -54.70
C ALA A 23 -7.63 -9.10 -54.34
N ALA A 24 -6.64 -8.70 -55.15
CA ALA A 24 -6.25 -7.32 -55.36
C ALA A 24 -7.45 -6.46 -55.80
N LEU A 25 -7.83 -5.48 -54.99
CA LEU A 25 -8.71 -4.38 -55.40
C LEU A 25 -7.88 -3.10 -55.50
N ALA A 26 -7.94 -2.52 -56.70
CA ALA A 26 -7.21 -1.32 -57.09
C ALA A 26 -7.63 -0.10 -56.26
N PHE A 27 -6.65 0.55 -55.62
CA PHE A 27 -6.81 1.88 -55.04
C PHE A 27 -7.13 2.89 -56.14
N THR A 28 -8.32 3.48 -56.09
CA THR A 28 -8.65 4.68 -56.86
C THR A 28 -8.29 5.88 -56.01
N ALA A 29 -7.22 6.57 -56.41
CA ALA A 29 -6.76 7.80 -55.79
C ALA A 29 -7.76 8.94 -56.03
N CYS A 30 -8.07 9.70 -54.98
CA CYS A 30 -8.54 11.07 -55.08
C CYS A 30 -7.74 11.96 -54.11
N SER A 31 -7.25 13.06 -54.68
CA SER A 31 -6.29 14.05 -54.21
C SER A 31 -6.51 14.62 -52.80
N GLY A 32 -5.45 14.52 -51.99
CA GLY A 32 -5.21 15.18 -50.71
C GLY A 32 -4.19 14.33 -49.95
N SER A 33 -3.03 14.85 -49.54
CA SER A 33 -2.06 14.05 -48.77
C SER A 33 -2.77 13.54 -47.52
N SER A 34 -3.05 12.24 -47.45
CA SER A 34 -3.82 11.64 -46.37
C SER A 34 -2.84 10.90 -45.48
N ASP A 35 -2.19 11.67 -44.61
CA ASP A 35 -1.50 11.08 -43.46
C ASP A 35 -2.50 10.18 -42.72
N TYR A 36 -2.02 9.01 -42.30
CA TYR A 36 -2.79 8.06 -41.53
C TYR A 36 -2.85 8.48 -40.06
N THR A 37 -3.88 8.02 -39.36
CA THR A 37 -4.04 8.29 -37.92
C THR A 37 -4.30 6.98 -37.17
N LEU A 38 -3.57 6.78 -36.07
CA LEU A 38 -3.89 5.81 -35.02
C LEU A 38 -4.46 6.54 -33.81
N SER A 39 -5.53 6.02 -33.21
CA SER A 39 -6.03 6.58 -31.95
C SER A 39 -5.53 5.81 -30.73
N VAL A 40 -5.13 6.57 -29.70
CA VAL A 40 -4.70 6.03 -28.40
C VAL A 40 -5.61 6.63 -27.33
N PHE A 41 -6.44 5.81 -26.71
CA PHE A 41 -7.40 6.21 -25.69
C PHE A 41 -7.08 5.56 -24.36
N ILE A 42 -6.42 6.30 -23.47
CA ILE A 42 -5.95 5.80 -22.18
C ILE A 42 -6.28 6.80 -21.07
N PHE A 43 -6.28 6.34 -19.82
CA PHE A 43 -6.27 7.26 -18.69
C PHE A 43 -4.82 7.59 -18.28
N CYS A 44 -4.54 8.85 -17.94
CA CYS A 44 -3.27 9.26 -17.35
C CYS A 44 -3.44 10.61 -16.67
N SER A 45 -2.58 10.91 -15.69
CA SER A 45 -2.58 12.23 -15.06
C SER A 45 -2.25 13.33 -16.07
N SER A 46 -2.64 14.57 -15.78
CA SER A 46 -2.27 15.73 -16.62
C SER A 46 -0.76 15.86 -16.79
N ALA A 47 0.01 15.47 -15.76
CA ALA A 47 1.47 15.48 -15.80
C ALA A 47 2.02 14.50 -16.85
N ASP A 48 1.40 13.33 -17.01
CA ASP A 48 1.90 12.26 -17.87
C ASP A 48 1.46 12.38 -19.34
N VAL A 49 0.53 13.29 -19.64
CA VAL A 49 0.04 13.53 -21.01
C VAL A 49 1.19 13.90 -21.94
N ILE A 50 2.07 14.80 -21.53
CA ILE A 50 3.18 15.27 -22.36
C ILE A 50 4.18 14.13 -22.61
N THR A 51 4.49 13.36 -21.57
CA THR A 51 5.39 12.21 -21.65
C THR A 51 4.86 11.13 -22.60
N ASN A 52 3.61 10.71 -22.42
CA ASN A 52 2.98 9.70 -23.29
C ASN A 52 2.85 10.17 -24.74
N ARG A 53 2.50 11.45 -24.94
CA ARG A 53 2.42 12.04 -26.28
C ARG A 53 3.78 12.08 -26.96
N ALA A 54 4.84 12.48 -26.25
CA ALA A 54 6.19 12.49 -26.80
C ALA A 54 6.66 11.10 -27.23
N ILE A 55 6.36 10.06 -26.44
CA ILE A 55 6.66 8.67 -26.80
C ILE A 55 5.89 8.26 -28.06
N CYS A 56 4.58 8.56 -28.12
CA CYS A 56 3.73 8.25 -29.27
C CYS A 56 4.19 8.96 -30.55
N ASP A 57 4.49 10.26 -30.45
CA ASP A 57 4.91 11.08 -31.60
C ASP A 57 6.27 10.64 -32.13
N ARG A 58 7.22 10.33 -31.25
CA ARG A 58 8.52 9.76 -31.62
C ARG A 58 8.37 8.41 -32.30
N TRP A 59 7.57 7.51 -31.72
CA TRP A 59 7.30 6.21 -32.33
C TRP A 59 6.67 6.37 -33.72
N ALA A 60 5.71 7.28 -33.88
CA ALA A 60 5.03 7.49 -35.15
C ALA A 60 5.98 8.00 -36.24
N GLU A 61 6.90 8.90 -35.90
CA GLU A 61 7.96 9.36 -36.81
C GLU A 61 8.90 8.23 -37.22
N GLU A 62 9.40 7.46 -36.25
CA GLU A 62 10.31 6.34 -36.50
C GLU A 62 9.66 5.22 -37.32
N TYR A 63 8.44 4.81 -36.96
CA TYR A 63 7.69 3.79 -37.69
C TYR A 63 7.38 4.25 -39.12
N SER A 64 6.95 5.51 -39.30
CA SER A 64 6.65 6.04 -40.64
C SER A 64 7.88 6.04 -41.54
N ALA A 65 9.06 6.34 -40.98
CA ALA A 65 10.32 6.32 -41.71
C ALA A 65 10.76 4.89 -42.06
N GLU A 66 10.63 3.94 -41.12
CA GLU A 66 10.99 2.54 -41.31
C GLU A 66 10.06 1.82 -42.30
N HIS A 67 8.78 2.22 -42.35
CA HIS A 67 7.73 1.58 -43.16
C HIS A 67 7.25 2.43 -44.35
N ALA A 68 8.02 3.44 -44.79
CA ALA A 68 7.60 4.38 -45.85
C ALA A 68 7.09 3.68 -47.13
N ALA A 69 7.71 2.56 -47.53
CA ALA A 69 7.29 1.78 -48.70
C ALA A 69 5.94 1.07 -48.50
N GLU A 70 5.67 0.54 -47.29
CA GLU A 70 4.40 -0.08 -46.92
C GLU A 70 3.28 0.96 -46.81
N LEU A 71 3.61 2.15 -46.31
CA LEU A 71 2.68 3.26 -46.10
C LEU A 71 2.43 4.09 -47.37
N GLY A 72 3.20 3.86 -48.44
CA GLY A 72 3.10 4.62 -49.68
C GLY A 72 3.48 6.10 -49.51
N ASP A 73 4.55 6.37 -48.76
CA ASP A 73 5.07 7.70 -48.38
C ASP A 73 4.13 8.56 -47.50
N ASN A 74 2.97 8.04 -47.09
CA ASN A 74 2.14 8.69 -46.07
C ASN A 74 2.78 8.53 -44.68
N LYS A 75 2.53 9.50 -43.79
CA LYS A 75 2.98 9.42 -42.40
C LYS A 75 1.86 8.95 -41.49
N ILE A 76 2.21 8.26 -40.43
CA ILE A 76 1.31 7.99 -39.31
C ILE A 76 1.39 9.16 -38.34
N THR A 77 0.23 9.57 -37.84
CA THR A 77 0.05 10.47 -36.71
C THR A 77 -0.69 9.75 -35.59
N VAL A 78 -0.41 10.09 -34.33
CA VAL A 78 -1.13 9.52 -33.19
C VAL A 78 -2.12 10.56 -32.65
N ASN A 79 -3.41 10.22 -32.70
CA ASN A 79 -4.44 10.94 -31.99
C ASN A 79 -4.52 10.43 -30.55
N PHE A 80 -3.71 11.02 -29.67
CA PHE A 80 -3.70 10.70 -28.24
C PHE A 80 -4.83 11.41 -27.50
N VAL A 81 -5.75 10.62 -26.93
CA VAL A 81 -6.98 11.03 -26.23
C VAL A 81 -6.88 10.61 -24.76
N PRO A 82 -6.32 11.47 -23.88
CA PRO A 82 -6.19 11.15 -22.47
C PRO A 82 -7.48 11.39 -21.69
N MET A 83 -7.64 10.68 -20.58
CA MET A 83 -8.58 11.04 -19.51
C MET A 83 -7.92 10.95 -18.15
N SER A 84 -8.22 11.89 -17.26
CA SER A 84 -7.61 11.91 -15.93
C SER A 84 -8.29 10.98 -14.92
N ASP A 85 -9.57 10.67 -15.15
CA ASP A 85 -10.39 9.88 -14.22
C ASP A 85 -10.55 8.44 -14.72
N LYS A 86 -10.12 7.48 -13.88
CA LYS A 86 -10.12 6.04 -14.18
C LYS A 86 -11.53 5.47 -14.32
N ASP A 87 -12.47 5.88 -13.45
CA ASP A 87 -13.80 5.28 -13.41
C ASP A 87 -14.66 5.79 -14.58
N GLU A 88 -14.57 7.08 -14.87
CA GLU A 88 -15.14 7.66 -16.09
C GLU A 88 -14.47 7.07 -17.34
N TYR A 89 -13.18 6.70 -17.28
CA TYR A 89 -12.51 6.00 -18.37
C TYR A 89 -13.16 4.69 -18.75
N PHE A 90 -13.27 3.76 -17.80
CA PHE A 90 -13.86 2.46 -18.09
C PHE A 90 -15.34 2.55 -18.46
N LYS A 91 -16.06 3.53 -17.90
CA LYS A 91 -17.44 3.82 -18.30
C LYS A 91 -17.56 4.30 -19.75
N GLN A 92 -16.70 5.23 -20.17
CA GLN A 92 -16.71 5.71 -21.56
C GLN A 92 -16.25 4.63 -22.54
N LEU A 93 -15.26 3.81 -22.17
CA LEU A 93 -14.84 2.67 -22.98
C LEU A 93 -16.01 1.70 -23.23
N SER A 94 -16.77 1.35 -22.18
CA SER A 94 -17.95 0.49 -22.30
C SER A 94 -19.05 1.11 -23.20
N ASN A 95 -19.29 2.42 -23.09
CA ASN A 95 -20.24 3.13 -23.95
C ASN A 95 -19.78 3.17 -25.42
N LYS A 96 -18.47 3.34 -25.66
CA LYS A 96 -17.87 3.31 -27.00
C LYS A 96 -18.07 1.94 -27.65
N PHE A 97 -17.76 0.84 -26.97
CA PHE A 97 -18.03 -0.51 -27.45
C PHE A 97 -19.50 -0.76 -27.75
N SER A 98 -20.40 -0.34 -26.85
CA SER A 98 -21.85 -0.48 -27.02
C SER A 98 -22.41 0.31 -28.21
N SER A 99 -21.73 1.38 -28.61
CA SER A 99 -22.12 2.24 -29.74
C SER A 99 -21.37 1.92 -31.04
N GLY A 100 -20.52 0.90 -31.05
CA GLY A 100 -19.71 0.52 -32.22
C GLY A 100 -18.59 1.50 -32.53
N GLN A 101 -18.14 2.27 -31.53
CA GLN A 101 -16.97 3.16 -31.64
C GLN A 101 -15.75 2.45 -31.05
N TYR A 102 -14.70 2.31 -31.86
CA TYR A 102 -13.51 1.53 -31.49
C TYR A 102 -12.27 2.40 -31.69
N GLU A 103 -11.60 2.70 -30.58
CA GLU A 103 -10.27 3.31 -30.60
C GLU A 103 -9.23 2.23 -30.87
N ASP A 104 -8.16 2.54 -31.60
CA ASP A 104 -7.21 1.52 -32.07
C ASP A 104 -6.44 0.89 -30.91
N ILE A 105 -6.00 1.71 -29.96
CA ILE A 105 -5.31 1.31 -28.73
C ILE A 105 -6.06 1.83 -27.52
N ILE A 106 -6.28 0.95 -26.54
CA ILE A 106 -6.99 1.24 -25.30
C ILE A 106 -6.20 0.75 -24.09
N TYR A 107 -6.55 1.25 -22.92
CA TYR A 107 -6.30 0.55 -21.67
C TYR A 107 -7.37 -0.51 -21.40
N VAL A 108 -6.91 -1.65 -20.89
CA VAL A 108 -7.74 -2.75 -20.43
C VAL A 108 -7.39 -3.08 -18.99
N ALA A 109 -8.42 -3.24 -18.16
CA ALA A 109 -8.24 -3.78 -16.82
C ALA A 109 -8.05 -5.30 -16.91
N PRO A 110 -7.17 -5.92 -16.10
CA PRO A 110 -7.01 -7.37 -16.02
C PRO A 110 -8.32 -8.13 -15.91
N SER A 111 -9.22 -7.65 -15.02
CA SER A 111 -10.59 -8.19 -14.82
C SER A 111 -11.39 -8.35 -16.11
N SER A 112 -11.15 -7.50 -17.10
CA SER A 112 -11.92 -7.46 -18.34
C SER A 112 -11.31 -8.26 -19.49
N VAL A 113 -10.02 -8.62 -19.43
CA VAL A 113 -9.27 -9.27 -20.53
C VAL A 113 -10.02 -10.47 -21.09
N LEU A 114 -10.41 -11.42 -20.22
CA LEU A 114 -11.07 -12.64 -20.66
C LEU A 114 -12.41 -12.35 -21.38
N SER A 115 -13.23 -11.46 -20.81
CA SER A 115 -14.53 -11.10 -21.40
C SER A 115 -14.38 -10.38 -22.74
N TYR A 116 -13.37 -9.51 -22.88
CA TYR A 116 -13.11 -8.76 -24.10
C TYR A 116 -12.49 -9.64 -25.18
N ALA A 117 -11.66 -10.61 -24.81
CA ALA A 117 -11.12 -11.59 -25.74
C ALA A 117 -12.24 -12.50 -26.29
N GLN A 118 -13.10 -13.03 -25.42
CA GLN A 118 -14.24 -13.88 -25.82
C GLN A 118 -15.27 -13.17 -26.71
N SER A 119 -15.49 -11.86 -26.49
CA SER A 119 -16.39 -11.04 -27.30
C SER A 119 -15.74 -10.47 -28.56
N GLY A 120 -14.44 -10.71 -28.78
CA GLY A 120 -13.70 -10.21 -29.94
C GLY A 120 -13.52 -8.68 -29.92
N HIS A 121 -13.47 -8.05 -28.75
CA HIS A 121 -13.19 -6.62 -28.61
C HIS A 121 -11.70 -6.28 -28.66
N ILE A 122 -10.84 -7.20 -28.22
CA ILE A 122 -9.38 -7.03 -28.20
C ILE A 122 -8.69 -8.10 -29.05
N LEU A 123 -7.61 -7.69 -29.71
CA LEU A 123 -6.82 -8.51 -30.63
C LEU A 123 -5.90 -9.47 -29.86
N ASP A 124 -5.76 -10.70 -30.34
CA ASP A 124 -4.68 -11.60 -29.93
C ASP A 124 -3.34 -11.09 -30.52
N LEU A 125 -2.43 -10.66 -29.65
CA LEU A 125 -1.14 -10.05 -30.02
C LEU A 125 -0.06 -11.10 -30.31
N THR A 126 -0.31 -12.37 -29.98
CA THR A 126 0.71 -13.44 -29.89
C THR A 126 1.52 -13.59 -31.16
N SER A 127 0.85 -13.79 -32.31
CA SER A 127 1.54 -14.01 -33.58
C SER A 127 2.35 -12.80 -34.05
N TYR A 128 1.99 -11.58 -33.62
CA TYR A 128 2.73 -10.37 -33.96
C TYR A 128 4.00 -10.25 -33.11
N ILE A 129 3.95 -10.69 -31.85
CA ILE A 129 5.09 -10.71 -30.93
C ILE A 129 6.07 -11.82 -31.32
N GLU A 130 5.56 -13.04 -31.55
CA GLU A 130 6.36 -14.23 -31.92
C GLU A 130 7.00 -14.14 -33.31
N ALA A 131 6.55 -13.20 -34.15
CA ALA A 131 7.19 -12.94 -35.44
C ALA A 131 8.62 -12.37 -35.31
N ASP A 132 9.01 -11.90 -34.13
CA ASP A 132 10.37 -11.48 -33.80
C ASP A 132 10.80 -12.08 -32.44
N ASP A 133 11.67 -13.10 -32.48
CA ASP A 133 12.25 -13.73 -31.28
C ASP A 133 12.87 -12.72 -30.31
N THR A 134 13.40 -11.60 -30.81
CA THR A 134 13.95 -10.52 -29.98
C THR A 134 12.85 -9.84 -29.20
N LEU A 135 11.73 -9.52 -29.88
CA LEU A 135 10.57 -8.88 -29.29
C LEU A 135 9.89 -9.80 -28.28
N ALA A 136 9.70 -11.07 -28.63
CA ALA A 136 9.17 -12.08 -27.73
C ALA A 136 10.06 -12.25 -26.49
N SER A 137 11.38 -12.23 -26.65
CA SER A 137 12.33 -12.24 -25.52
C SER A 137 12.25 -10.97 -24.67
N GLN A 138 12.00 -9.80 -25.27
CA GLN A 138 11.81 -8.53 -24.55
C GLN A 138 10.49 -8.54 -23.74
N VAL A 139 9.40 -9.04 -24.32
CA VAL A 139 8.13 -9.24 -23.62
C VAL A 139 8.27 -10.31 -22.53
N ASN A 140 9.09 -11.34 -22.73
CA ASN A 140 9.42 -12.29 -21.68
C ASN A 140 10.37 -11.71 -20.59
N GLY A 141 10.95 -10.53 -20.83
CA GLY A 141 11.88 -9.84 -19.94
C GLY A 141 11.22 -8.87 -18.95
N ILE A 142 9.90 -8.70 -19.00
CA ILE A 142 9.13 -7.94 -18.00
C ILE A 142 8.71 -8.83 -16.82
N TRP A 143 7.98 -8.27 -15.86
CA TRP A 143 7.48 -9.00 -14.69
C TRP A 143 6.48 -10.09 -15.11
N THR A 144 6.79 -11.35 -14.81
CA THR A 144 5.97 -12.50 -15.21
C THR A 144 4.55 -12.39 -14.66
N ASP A 145 4.42 -12.08 -13.36
CA ASP A 145 3.13 -11.87 -12.70
C ASP A 145 2.26 -10.81 -13.39
N SER A 146 2.85 -9.75 -13.93
CA SER A 146 2.07 -8.71 -14.63
C SER A 146 1.65 -9.15 -16.02
N LEU A 147 2.51 -9.90 -16.73
CA LEU A 147 2.17 -10.47 -18.04
C LEU A 147 1.07 -11.53 -17.92
N GLU A 148 1.06 -12.33 -16.85
CA GLU A 148 0.02 -13.34 -16.57
C GLU A 148 -1.40 -12.75 -16.63
N PHE A 149 -1.60 -11.53 -16.14
CA PHE A 149 -2.90 -10.85 -16.13
C PHE A 149 -3.50 -10.61 -17.52
N TYR A 150 -2.69 -10.61 -18.56
CA TYR A 150 -3.10 -10.37 -19.95
C TYR A 150 -2.98 -11.61 -20.83
N SER A 151 -2.78 -12.77 -20.20
CA SER A 151 -2.52 -14.03 -20.86
C SER A 151 -3.67 -15.03 -20.68
N VAL A 152 -3.98 -15.79 -21.72
CA VAL A 152 -5.15 -16.68 -21.80
C VAL A 152 -4.76 -18.03 -22.40
N GLU A 153 -5.25 -19.11 -21.80
CA GLU A 153 -5.23 -20.45 -22.37
C GLU A 153 -6.58 -20.78 -23.04
N GLY A 154 -6.57 -21.65 -24.04
CA GLY A 154 -7.79 -22.13 -24.71
C GLY A 154 -8.29 -21.22 -25.83
N THR A 155 -9.44 -21.58 -26.42
CA THR A 155 -10.02 -20.91 -27.59
C THR A 155 -11.55 -20.79 -27.51
N SER A 156 -12.10 -19.61 -27.81
CA SER A 156 -13.55 -19.39 -27.76
C SER A 156 -14.14 -19.62 -26.36
N PHE A 157 -15.02 -20.61 -26.18
CA PHE A 157 -15.79 -20.79 -24.95
C PHE A 157 -15.04 -21.52 -23.82
N ASP A 158 -13.89 -22.15 -24.11
CA ASP A 158 -13.04 -22.78 -23.08
C ASP A 158 -11.87 -21.87 -22.64
N MET A 159 -11.85 -20.61 -23.09
CA MET A 159 -10.85 -19.64 -22.70
C MET A 159 -10.85 -19.44 -21.18
N MET A 160 -9.67 -19.52 -20.59
CA MET A 160 -9.41 -19.24 -19.18
C MET A 160 -8.10 -18.48 -19.05
N ARG A 161 -7.95 -17.70 -17.98
CA ARG A 161 -6.67 -17.04 -17.75
C ARG A 161 -5.56 -18.05 -17.54
N SER A 162 -4.37 -17.72 -18.03
CA SER A 162 -3.20 -18.53 -17.72
C SER A 162 -2.77 -18.31 -16.27
N SER A 163 -2.37 -19.38 -15.60
CA SER A 163 -1.78 -19.31 -14.26
C SER A 163 -0.29 -18.95 -14.29
N SER A 164 0.35 -19.12 -15.45
CA SER A 164 1.75 -18.79 -15.69
C SER A 164 2.01 -18.57 -17.18
N VAL A 165 3.05 -17.83 -17.52
CA VAL A 165 3.42 -17.54 -18.91
C VAL A 165 4.94 -17.48 -19.07
N GLN A 166 5.45 -18.18 -20.07
CA GLN A 166 6.86 -18.17 -20.42
C GLN A 166 7.05 -18.31 -21.93
N TYR A 167 7.96 -17.52 -22.51
CA TYR A 167 8.39 -17.72 -23.88
C TYR A 167 9.43 -18.85 -23.96
N GLN A 168 9.10 -19.94 -24.65
CA GLN A 168 10.01 -21.05 -24.87
C GLN A 168 9.74 -21.73 -26.21
N ASN A 169 10.81 -22.14 -26.91
CA ASN A 169 10.73 -22.89 -28.16
C ASN A 169 9.92 -22.20 -29.28
N GLY A 170 9.94 -20.86 -29.31
CA GLY A 170 9.27 -20.06 -30.33
C GLY A 170 7.84 -19.65 -30.00
N ASN A 171 7.28 -20.12 -28.88
CA ASN A 171 5.90 -19.81 -28.48
C ASN A 171 5.81 -19.39 -27.00
N PHE A 172 4.75 -18.66 -26.64
CA PHE A 172 4.35 -18.52 -25.24
C PHE A 172 3.61 -19.76 -24.73
N ILE A 173 4.02 -20.30 -23.59
CA ILE A 173 3.44 -21.48 -22.96
C ILE A 173 3.19 -21.25 -21.47
N ASN A 174 2.24 -22.01 -20.92
CA ASN A 174 2.13 -22.17 -19.47
C ASN A 174 3.02 -23.37 -19.05
N PRO A 175 4.08 -23.16 -18.26
CA PRO A 175 4.98 -24.23 -17.83
C PRO A 175 4.31 -25.29 -16.94
N ASP A 176 3.23 -24.95 -16.23
CA ASP A 176 2.53 -25.86 -15.32
C ASP A 176 1.61 -26.82 -16.06
N THR A 177 0.97 -26.35 -17.14
CA THR A 177 -0.01 -27.10 -17.92
C THR A 177 0.52 -27.59 -19.26
N ASN A 178 1.66 -27.04 -19.71
CA ASN A 178 2.27 -27.25 -21.02
C ASN A 178 1.29 -26.97 -22.19
N LYS A 179 0.47 -25.94 -22.04
CA LYS A 179 -0.43 -25.43 -23.09
C LYS A 179 0.11 -24.14 -23.68
N ASP A 180 -0.26 -23.90 -24.94
CA ASP A 180 -0.03 -22.61 -25.60
C ASP A 180 -0.83 -21.50 -24.90
N VAL A 181 -0.21 -20.32 -24.83
CA VAL A 181 -0.78 -19.14 -24.16
C VAL A 181 -0.87 -18.00 -25.17
N SER A 182 -2.07 -17.42 -25.28
CA SER A 182 -2.32 -16.22 -26.07
C SER A 182 -2.16 -14.96 -25.21
N ILE A 183 -1.54 -13.92 -25.75
CA ILE A 183 -1.35 -12.60 -25.16
C ILE A 183 -2.37 -11.61 -25.74
N TYR A 184 -3.28 -11.09 -24.92
CA TYR A 184 -4.35 -10.17 -25.34
C TYR A 184 -4.13 -8.71 -24.91
N GLY A 185 -3.04 -8.45 -24.20
CA GLY A 185 -2.63 -7.12 -23.77
C GLY A 185 -1.21 -7.16 -23.24
N LEU A 186 -0.61 -5.99 -23.03
CA LEU A 186 0.69 -5.85 -22.41
C LEU A 186 0.59 -4.91 -21.20
N PRO A 187 1.19 -5.25 -20.06
CA PRO A 187 1.11 -4.41 -18.85
C PRO A 187 1.79 -3.07 -19.08
N LYS A 188 1.13 -1.97 -18.76
CA LYS A 188 1.77 -0.64 -18.67
C LYS A 188 2.90 -0.70 -17.65
N ASP A 189 2.59 -1.28 -16.50
CA ASP A 189 3.42 -1.42 -15.34
C ASP A 189 2.98 -2.62 -14.47
N TYR A 190 3.83 -2.94 -13.50
CA TYR A 190 3.48 -3.79 -12.37
C TYR A 190 3.49 -2.95 -11.10
N SER A 191 2.33 -2.35 -10.79
CA SER A 191 2.25 -1.26 -9.82
C SER A 191 2.13 -1.82 -8.42
N ASN A 192 3.05 -1.41 -7.55
CA ASN A 192 2.98 -1.74 -6.13
C ASN A 192 2.41 -0.59 -5.31
N PHE A 193 1.62 -0.98 -4.31
CA PHE A 193 1.12 -0.16 -3.24
C PHE A 193 1.81 -0.57 -1.95
N GLY A 194 2.81 0.22 -1.56
CA GLY A 194 3.54 0.06 -0.32
C GLY A 194 2.91 0.85 0.82
N LEU A 195 3.54 0.75 2.00
CA LEU A 195 3.24 1.63 3.12
C LEU A 195 4.22 2.81 3.09
N GLY A 196 3.71 3.99 2.76
CA GLY A 196 4.47 5.21 2.82
C GLY A 196 4.54 5.75 4.24
N TYR A 197 5.62 6.45 4.54
CA TYR A 197 5.78 7.17 5.80
C TYR A 197 6.45 8.53 5.57
N ASN A 198 6.15 9.51 6.42
CA ASN A 198 6.77 10.82 6.36
C ASN A 198 8.05 10.84 7.22
N ARG A 199 9.22 10.90 6.58
CA ARG A 199 10.54 10.82 7.25
C ARG A 199 10.78 11.95 8.25
N ASN A 200 10.10 13.08 8.09
CA ASN A 200 10.23 14.24 8.98
C ASN A 200 9.89 13.89 10.44
N TYR A 201 9.12 12.83 10.66
CA TYR A 201 8.70 12.37 12.00
C TYR A 201 9.51 11.21 12.56
N PHE A 202 10.49 10.71 11.82
CA PHE A 202 11.39 9.63 12.20
C PHE A 202 12.86 10.03 12.00
N THR A 203 13.17 11.31 12.19
CA THR A 203 14.54 11.81 12.30
C THR A 203 15.17 11.38 13.62
N ASP A 204 16.50 11.46 13.74
CA ASP A 204 17.20 11.13 14.99
C ASP A 204 16.68 11.95 16.18
N THR A 205 16.32 13.22 15.96
CA THR A 205 15.68 14.08 16.97
C THR A 205 14.37 13.48 17.48
N PHE A 206 13.49 13.03 16.59
CA PHE A 206 12.22 12.42 17.00
C PHE A 206 12.42 11.04 17.64
N LYS A 207 13.32 10.20 17.10
CA LYS A 207 13.64 8.90 17.70
C LYS A 207 14.17 9.05 19.13
N LYS A 208 15.06 10.02 19.37
CA LYS A 208 15.52 10.39 20.72
C LYS A 208 14.36 10.87 21.59
N ALA A 209 13.46 11.70 21.07
CA ALA A 209 12.30 12.20 21.81
C ALA A 209 11.34 11.08 22.22
N TYR A 210 10.94 10.21 21.27
CA TYR A 210 10.05 9.07 21.53
C TYR A 210 10.60 8.12 22.59
N THR A 211 11.94 7.98 22.64
CA THR A 211 12.61 7.06 23.58
C THR A 211 13.07 7.71 24.89
N THR A 212 12.82 9.01 25.07
CA THR A 212 13.22 9.77 26.27
C THR A 212 12.02 10.38 26.99
N LEU A 213 11.11 11.02 26.25
CA LEU A 213 9.95 11.67 26.82
C LEU A 213 8.95 10.64 27.32
N LYS A 214 8.40 10.90 28.50
CA LYS A 214 7.31 10.17 29.12
C LYS A 214 6.05 11.02 29.03
N PRO A 215 4.84 10.42 29.09
CA PRO A 215 3.61 11.20 29.19
C PRO A 215 3.69 12.30 30.25
N SER A 216 4.23 11.98 31.44
CA SER A 216 4.39 12.92 32.57
C SER A 216 5.51 13.95 32.44
N THR A 217 6.39 13.86 31.44
CA THR A 217 7.54 14.77 31.30
C THR A 217 7.06 16.22 31.16
N GLY A 218 7.65 17.13 31.95
CA GLY A 218 7.28 18.55 31.96
C GLY A 218 5.97 18.88 32.71
N ALA A 219 5.32 17.91 33.36
CA ALA A 219 4.07 18.13 34.08
C ALA A 219 4.21 19.12 35.25
N GLU A 220 5.37 19.16 35.92
CA GLU A 220 5.63 20.07 37.05
C GLU A 220 5.85 21.53 36.64
N SER A 221 6.22 21.78 35.38
CA SER A 221 6.41 23.12 34.83
C SER A 221 5.12 23.77 34.33
N ASN A 222 3.94 23.29 34.78
CA ASN A 222 2.62 23.67 34.24
C ASN A 222 2.54 23.51 32.72
N ARG A 223 2.80 22.29 32.20
CA ARG A 223 2.63 22.00 30.77
C ARG A 223 1.28 22.55 30.29
N SER A 224 1.32 23.62 29.50
CA SER A 224 0.13 24.32 28.99
C SER A 224 -0.21 23.91 27.57
N VAL A 225 0.37 22.80 27.11
CA VAL A 225 0.16 22.24 25.78
C VAL A 225 -1.24 21.66 25.70
N SER A 226 -1.91 21.92 24.57
CA SER A 226 -3.27 21.49 24.31
C SER A 226 -3.42 20.92 22.91
N THR A 227 -4.35 19.98 22.74
CA THR A 227 -4.80 19.49 21.44
C THR A 227 -6.01 20.26 20.96
N ARG A 228 -6.26 20.28 19.65
CA ARG A 228 -7.41 20.98 19.05
C ARG A 228 -8.32 20.02 18.32
N LEU A 229 -9.61 20.04 18.67
CA LEU A 229 -10.61 19.30 17.92
C LEU A 229 -10.73 19.82 16.49
N TYR A 230 -10.90 18.88 15.56
CA TYR A 230 -11.03 19.17 14.14
C TYR A 230 -12.51 19.16 13.75
N SER A 231 -13.01 20.13 12.99
CA SER A 231 -14.39 20.09 12.47
C SER A 231 -14.57 21.04 11.30
N GLN A 232 -15.41 20.68 10.33
CA GLN A 232 -15.62 21.44 9.08
C GLN A 232 -14.32 21.66 8.28
N ASN A 233 -13.45 20.64 8.24
CA ASN A 233 -12.14 20.70 7.57
C ASN A 233 -11.23 21.83 8.07
N LYS A 234 -11.31 22.16 9.36
CA LYS A 234 -10.45 23.15 10.01
C LYS A 234 -10.32 22.88 11.51
N PRO A 235 -9.20 23.29 12.13
CA PRO A 235 -9.13 23.33 13.59
C PRO A 235 -10.21 24.24 14.18
N GLN A 236 -10.88 23.80 15.24
CA GLN A 236 -11.80 24.66 15.98
C GLN A 236 -11.12 25.30 17.20
N ALA A 237 -11.54 26.52 17.54
CA ALA A 237 -11.23 27.11 18.84
C ALA A 237 -12.17 26.52 19.89
N GLY A 238 -11.63 25.80 20.88
CA GLY A 238 -12.42 25.07 21.88
C GLY A 238 -11.62 24.70 23.13
N GLU A 239 -12.28 24.05 24.09
CA GLU A 239 -11.69 23.66 25.38
C GLU A 239 -10.45 22.77 25.17
N PHE A 240 -9.33 23.30 25.62
CA PHE A 240 -8.03 22.65 25.62
C PHE A 240 -8.08 21.34 26.44
N SER A 241 -7.78 20.19 25.80
CA SER A 241 -7.44 18.99 26.57
C SER A 241 -5.93 18.98 26.79
N HIS A 242 -5.51 19.08 28.04
CA HIS A 242 -4.11 18.96 28.44
C HIS A 242 -3.70 17.49 28.44
N THR A 243 -3.33 16.96 27.29
CA THR A 243 -2.92 15.56 27.12
C THR A 243 -1.61 15.27 27.83
N GLY A 244 -1.54 14.18 28.60
CA GLY A 244 -0.37 13.60 29.26
C GLY A 244 -0.11 13.99 30.73
N LYS A 245 -0.99 14.72 31.42
CA LYS A 245 -0.72 15.03 32.84
C LYS A 245 -1.00 13.77 33.65
N ASN A 246 0.03 13.01 34.02
CA ASN A 246 -0.18 11.87 34.91
C ASN A 246 -0.64 12.39 36.29
N SER A 247 -1.82 11.91 36.69
CA SER A 247 -2.55 12.05 37.96
C SER A 247 -3.61 13.17 38.05
N VAL A 248 -4.87 12.73 38.08
CA VAL A 248 -5.79 13.14 39.15
C VAL A 248 -6.36 11.89 39.81
N ALA A 249 -6.22 11.81 41.13
CA ALA A 249 -6.87 10.80 41.95
C ALA A 249 -8.39 10.96 41.82
N SER A 250 -9.05 10.06 41.10
CA SER A 250 -10.50 9.98 40.99
C SER A 250 -10.92 8.50 40.97
N GLN A 251 -12.08 8.21 41.56
CA GLN A 251 -12.39 6.98 42.26
C GLN A 251 -12.40 5.71 41.38
N GLY A 252 -11.40 4.84 41.58
CA GLY A 252 -11.30 3.49 41.01
C GLY A 252 -9.85 2.98 41.10
N THR A 253 -9.62 1.67 41.26
CA THR A 253 -8.26 1.10 41.35
C THR A 253 -7.50 1.22 40.02
N ASN A 254 -8.18 1.06 38.88
CA ASN A 254 -7.56 1.08 37.54
C ASN A 254 -7.39 2.49 36.96
N ALA A 255 -8.19 3.48 37.39
CA ALA A 255 -8.09 4.86 36.92
C ALA A 255 -6.79 5.59 37.32
N ASN A 256 -6.02 5.03 38.26
CA ASN A 256 -4.73 5.58 38.69
C ASN A 256 -3.53 4.98 37.93
N LYS A 257 -3.75 4.00 37.05
CA LYS A 257 -2.69 3.38 36.24
C LYS A 257 -2.22 4.35 35.15
N LYS A 258 -0.92 4.33 34.83
CA LYS A 258 -0.37 5.22 33.80
C LYS A 258 -0.67 4.69 32.40
N SER A 259 -0.64 5.55 31.40
CA SER A 259 -0.93 5.13 30.02
C SER A 259 0.16 4.26 29.39
N ILE A 260 1.41 4.40 29.84
CA ILE A 260 2.58 3.70 29.31
C ILE A 260 3.53 3.30 30.45
N GLU A 261 3.77 2.00 30.64
CA GLU A 261 4.59 1.48 31.75
C GLU A 261 5.48 0.32 31.30
N TYR A 262 6.63 0.15 31.94
CA TYR A 262 7.45 -1.04 31.71
C TYR A 262 6.73 -2.31 32.19
N ALA A 263 6.70 -3.33 31.34
CA ALA A 263 6.13 -4.63 31.69
C ALA A 263 7.14 -5.58 32.36
N VAL A 264 8.42 -5.17 32.42
CA VAL A 264 9.54 -5.94 32.98
C VAL A 264 10.47 -5.07 33.79
N SER A 265 11.32 -5.69 34.61
CA SER A 265 12.47 -5.03 35.24
C SER A 265 13.77 -5.51 34.59
N TYR A 266 14.72 -4.60 34.38
CA TYR A 266 16.02 -4.90 33.76
C TYR A 266 17.09 -3.93 34.26
N LYS A 267 18.31 -4.41 34.45
CA LYS A 267 19.45 -3.60 34.92
C LYS A 267 20.30 -3.16 33.74
N ASP A 268 20.78 -1.93 33.78
CA ASP A 268 21.72 -1.38 32.79
C ASP A 268 21.20 -1.48 31.34
N TYR A 269 19.94 -1.11 31.10
CA TYR A 269 19.43 -0.95 29.74
C TYR A 269 20.06 0.30 29.11
N THR A 270 20.63 0.17 27.91
CA THR A 270 21.17 1.27 27.12
C THR A 270 20.17 1.65 26.03
N ASN A 271 19.71 2.90 26.04
CA ASN A 271 18.87 3.42 24.95
C ASN A 271 19.71 3.53 23.66
N PRO A 272 19.32 2.87 22.55
CA PRO A 272 20.11 2.87 21.32
C PRO A 272 20.19 4.22 20.60
N TYR A 273 19.34 5.21 20.96
CA TYR A 273 19.33 6.54 20.31
C TYR A 273 19.99 7.62 21.14
N THR A 274 20.06 7.47 22.47
CA THR A 274 20.68 8.45 23.37
C THR A 274 21.98 7.95 24.01
N GLU A 275 22.28 6.66 23.89
CA GLU A 275 23.39 5.96 24.56
C GLU A 275 23.34 6.01 26.10
N GLU A 276 22.27 6.58 26.68
CA GLU A 276 22.07 6.63 28.12
C GLU A 276 21.75 5.25 28.67
N THR A 277 22.41 4.89 29.76
CA THR A 277 22.21 3.61 30.46
C THR A 277 21.50 3.82 31.78
N TYR A 278 20.42 3.09 32.01
CA TYR A 278 19.60 3.19 33.21
C TYR A 278 18.89 1.88 33.58
N ASP A 279 18.40 1.82 34.80
CA ASP A 279 17.62 0.70 35.29
C ASP A 279 16.14 0.83 34.89
N ILE A 280 15.59 -0.24 34.33
CA ILE A 280 14.18 -0.40 34.05
C ILE A 280 13.53 -1.13 35.23
N THR A 281 12.40 -0.61 35.70
CA THR A 281 11.62 -1.23 36.77
C THR A 281 10.18 -1.40 36.32
N GLU A 282 9.66 -2.63 36.44
CA GLU A 282 8.28 -2.98 36.11
C GLU A 282 7.27 -2.07 36.83
N GLY A 283 6.21 -1.65 36.11
CA GLY A 283 5.18 -0.74 36.62
C GLY A 283 5.63 0.73 36.74
N GLN A 284 6.91 1.05 36.49
CA GLN A 284 7.31 2.45 36.33
C GLN A 284 6.89 2.97 34.96
N GLU A 285 6.76 4.30 34.88
CA GLU A 285 6.41 4.96 33.63
C GLU A 285 7.55 4.81 32.63
N ALA A 286 7.22 4.29 31.46
CA ALA A 286 8.14 4.18 30.35
C ALA A 286 8.04 5.41 29.42
N PRO A 287 9.08 5.71 28.64
CA PRO A 287 8.97 6.60 27.48
C PRO A 287 7.91 6.10 26.49
N PHE A 288 7.51 6.95 25.54
CA PHE A 288 6.51 6.57 24.52
C PHE A 288 6.90 5.30 23.77
N ILE A 289 8.19 5.14 23.45
CA ILE A 289 8.78 3.95 22.83
C ILE A 289 9.98 3.49 23.64
N SER A 290 10.14 2.18 23.83
CA SER A 290 11.37 1.58 24.38
C SER A 290 11.76 0.38 23.52
N VAL A 291 12.83 0.53 22.72
CA VAL A 291 13.24 -0.50 21.76
C VAL A 291 13.78 -1.74 22.47
N GLY A 292 13.29 -2.92 22.07
CA GLY A 292 13.64 -4.19 22.68
C GLY A 292 13.06 -4.41 24.08
N VAL A 293 12.27 -3.49 24.61
CA VAL A 293 11.70 -3.57 25.96
C VAL A 293 10.19 -3.80 25.90
N PRO A 294 9.65 -4.83 26.58
CA PRO A 294 8.21 -4.98 26.78
C PRO A 294 7.59 -3.81 27.56
N VAL A 295 6.60 -3.15 26.96
CA VAL A 295 5.89 -1.99 27.51
C VAL A 295 4.39 -2.24 27.50
N ARG A 296 3.70 -1.96 28.62
CA ARG A 296 2.24 -1.94 28.74
C ARG A 296 1.71 -0.63 28.17
N TYR A 297 0.90 -0.73 27.13
CA TYR A 297 0.16 0.38 26.53
C TYR A 297 -1.30 0.31 26.93
N ARG A 298 -1.85 1.43 27.39
CA ARG A 298 -3.28 1.59 27.68
C ARG A 298 -3.86 2.67 26.75
N PRO A 299 -4.22 2.30 25.50
CA PRO A 299 -4.85 3.22 24.57
C PRO A 299 -6.10 3.88 25.15
N PHE A 300 -6.31 5.14 24.80
CA PHE A 300 -7.50 5.92 25.09
C PHE A 300 -7.65 7.02 24.04
N ASN A 301 -8.83 7.66 23.98
CA ASN A 301 -9.02 8.82 23.11
C ASN A 301 -8.30 10.07 23.65
N TYR A 302 -6.99 10.14 23.43
CA TYR A 302 -6.14 11.26 23.85
C TYR A 302 -6.46 12.57 23.10
N TYR A 303 -7.27 12.57 22.05
CA TYR A 303 -7.72 13.82 21.44
C TYR A 303 -8.75 14.55 22.31
N LYS A 304 -9.50 13.81 23.13
CA LYS A 304 -10.54 14.34 24.03
C LYS A 304 -10.08 14.41 25.47
N TYR A 305 -9.39 13.39 25.93
CA TYR A 305 -9.10 13.21 27.35
C TYR A 305 -7.63 13.49 27.67
N PRO A 306 -7.35 14.07 28.85
CA PRO A 306 -5.99 14.38 29.25
C PRO A 306 -5.16 13.15 29.63
N ASN A 307 -5.81 12.07 30.06
CA ASN A 307 -5.16 10.82 30.46
C ASN A 307 -6.15 9.64 30.40
N TYR A 308 -5.61 8.42 30.52
CA TYR A 308 -6.38 7.16 30.50
C TYR A 308 -7.45 7.08 31.60
N GLY A 309 -7.13 7.52 32.83
CA GLY A 309 -8.06 7.46 33.96
C GLY A 309 -9.30 8.33 33.75
N ASP A 310 -9.11 9.56 33.26
CA ASP A 310 -10.20 10.48 32.94
C ASP A 310 -11.03 9.98 31.76
N ALA A 311 -10.40 9.35 30.76
CA ALA A 311 -11.08 8.71 29.64
C ALA A 311 -11.98 7.55 30.12
N LEU A 312 -11.42 6.64 30.93
CA LEU A 312 -12.14 5.51 31.49
C LEU A 312 -13.33 5.97 32.35
N ALA A 313 -13.13 6.95 33.23
CA ALA A 313 -14.19 7.52 34.06
C ALA A 313 -15.29 8.22 33.24
N ALA A 314 -14.94 8.78 32.08
CA ALA A 314 -15.89 9.40 31.17
C ALA A 314 -16.62 8.41 30.25
N GLY A 315 -16.33 7.11 30.34
CA GLY A 315 -16.92 6.08 29.48
C GLY A 315 -16.36 6.10 28.05
N ASP A 316 -15.11 6.52 27.87
CA ASP A 316 -14.42 6.44 26.58
C ASP A 316 -14.40 4.99 26.06
N PRO A 317 -14.97 4.70 24.88
CA PRO A 317 -15.05 3.33 24.36
C PRO A 317 -13.69 2.64 24.21
N VAL A 318 -12.63 3.41 23.90
CA VAL A 318 -11.27 2.89 23.79
C VAL A 318 -10.75 2.49 25.17
N ALA A 319 -10.78 3.39 26.14
CA ALA A 319 -10.33 3.10 27.50
C ALA A 319 -11.15 1.98 28.18
N VAL A 320 -12.48 1.99 28.04
CA VAL A 320 -13.37 0.92 28.57
C VAL A 320 -13.04 -0.42 27.92
N SER A 321 -12.78 -0.44 26.60
CA SER A 321 -12.36 -1.67 25.93
C SER A 321 -11.03 -2.17 26.47
N VAL A 322 -10.04 -1.30 26.66
CA VAL A 322 -8.75 -1.69 27.26
C VAL A 322 -8.98 -2.27 28.66
N ASP A 323 -9.73 -1.58 29.52
CA ASP A 323 -9.99 -2.02 30.89
C ASP A 323 -10.68 -3.40 30.93
N PHE A 324 -11.70 -3.59 30.11
CA PHE A 324 -12.45 -4.85 30.04
C PHE A 324 -11.61 -6.03 29.55
N TYR A 325 -10.92 -5.90 28.41
CA TYR A 325 -10.24 -7.03 27.78
C TYR A 325 -8.84 -7.32 28.35
N THR A 326 -8.25 -6.37 29.08
CA THR A 326 -6.92 -6.54 29.70
C THR A 326 -6.95 -6.55 31.22
N GLU A 327 -8.15 -6.56 31.82
CA GLU A 327 -8.35 -6.39 33.27
C GLU A 327 -7.67 -5.11 33.81
N GLY A 328 -7.62 -4.07 32.98
CA GLY A 328 -6.96 -2.79 33.26
C GLY A 328 -5.44 -2.82 33.18
N GLU A 329 -4.80 -3.93 32.80
CA GLU A 329 -3.33 -4.00 32.69
C GLU A 329 -2.75 -3.34 31.43
N GLY A 330 -3.54 -3.23 30.36
CA GLY A 330 -3.06 -2.78 29.05
C GLY A 330 -2.39 -3.88 28.24
N TYR A 331 -2.14 -3.60 26.97
CA TYR A 331 -1.49 -4.52 26.03
C TYR A 331 0.02 -4.40 26.16
N VAL A 332 0.72 -5.52 26.40
CA VAL A 332 2.19 -5.54 26.43
C VAL A 332 2.73 -5.70 25.00
N ILE A 333 3.57 -4.76 24.55
CA ILE A 333 4.17 -4.74 23.22
C ILE A 333 5.68 -4.51 23.34
N THR A 334 6.48 -5.21 22.53
CA THR A 334 7.94 -4.97 22.40
C THR A 334 8.26 -4.42 21.02
N MET A 335 8.69 -3.14 20.96
CA MET A 335 9.04 -2.48 19.71
C MET A 335 10.45 -2.88 19.23
N PRO A 336 10.64 -3.31 17.96
CA PRO A 336 11.96 -3.71 17.46
C PRO A 336 12.81 -2.54 16.94
N GLY A 337 12.21 -1.39 16.62
CA GLY A 337 12.88 -0.23 16.02
C GLY A 337 11.87 0.71 15.35
N PHE A 338 12.35 1.63 14.52
CA PHE A 338 11.53 2.61 13.81
C PHE A 338 11.47 2.38 12.28
N PRO A 339 10.44 2.91 11.60
CA PRO A 339 10.39 2.98 10.14
C PRO A 339 11.67 3.54 9.51
N GLY A 340 12.05 2.97 8.36
CA GLY A 340 13.22 3.41 7.59
C GLY A 340 14.58 2.91 8.12
N GLU A 341 14.61 2.24 9.28
CA GLU A 341 15.83 1.66 9.81
C GLU A 341 16.19 0.34 9.11
N GLU A 342 17.49 0.11 9.00
CA GLU A 342 18.08 -1.02 8.29
C GLU A 342 19.03 -1.83 9.17
N PHE A 343 19.31 -3.05 8.76
CA PHE A 343 20.35 -3.91 9.32
C PHE A 343 21.05 -4.70 8.22
N GLU A 344 22.28 -5.12 8.47
CA GLU A 344 23.07 -5.88 7.51
C GLU A 344 22.66 -7.36 7.46
N ILE A 345 22.60 -7.91 6.25
CA ILE A 345 22.48 -9.34 5.99
C ILE A 345 23.76 -9.80 5.29
N SER A 346 24.59 -10.56 6.01
CA SER A 346 25.84 -11.08 5.46
C SER A 346 25.58 -12.27 4.53
N SER A 347 26.52 -12.54 3.61
CA SER A 347 26.49 -13.74 2.77
C SER A 347 26.54 -15.05 3.56
N ASP A 348 27.03 -14.99 4.80
CA ASP A 348 27.16 -16.14 5.70
C ASP A 348 25.92 -16.30 6.61
N THR A 349 24.96 -15.37 6.53
CA THR A 349 23.70 -15.46 7.26
C THR A 349 22.85 -16.58 6.65
N ALA A 350 22.72 -17.69 7.37
CA ALA A 350 22.04 -18.88 6.90
C ALA A 350 20.61 -18.56 6.42
N ASN A 351 20.30 -19.02 5.20
CA ASN A 351 18.98 -18.94 4.58
C ASN A 351 18.38 -17.52 4.51
N ALA A 352 19.22 -16.49 4.40
CA ALA A 352 18.80 -15.09 4.32
C ALA A 352 19.42 -14.31 3.15
N TYR A 353 20.48 -14.82 2.51
CA TYR A 353 21.20 -14.09 1.48
C TYR A 353 20.96 -14.68 0.09
N ASN A 354 20.41 -13.89 -0.82
CA ASN A 354 20.20 -14.25 -2.22
C ASN A 354 21.16 -13.48 -3.14
N ALA A 355 22.27 -14.10 -3.55
CA ALA A 355 23.26 -13.47 -4.42
C ALA A 355 22.73 -13.12 -5.83
N SER A 356 21.59 -13.71 -6.24
CA SER A 356 20.98 -13.47 -7.55
C SER A 356 19.81 -12.50 -7.50
N ALA A 357 19.53 -11.90 -6.34
CA ALA A 357 18.39 -11.00 -6.15
C ALA A 357 18.42 -9.80 -7.11
N ASP A 358 17.22 -9.35 -7.50
CA ASP A 358 17.01 -8.09 -8.22
C ASP A 358 16.98 -6.87 -7.29
N TYR A 359 16.98 -7.13 -5.97
CA TYR A 359 17.08 -6.17 -4.87
C TYR A 359 18.42 -6.31 -4.11
N ASN A 360 18.67 -5.44 -3.14
CA ASN A 360 19.83 -5.44 -2.26
C ASN A 360 19.73 -6.54 -1.20
N ALA A 361 20.24 -7.72 -1.53
CA ALA A 361 20.25 -8.88 -0.62
C ALA A 361 21.09 -8.68 0.65
N ALA A 362 21.95 -7.66 0.72
CA ALA A 362 22.78 -7.39 1.89
C ALA A 362 22.09 -6.53 2.95
N LYS A 363 20.83 -6.14 2.74
CA LYS A 363 20.09 -5.23 3.60
C LYS A 363 18.77 -5.85 4.05
N GLY A 364 18.46 -5.70 5.33
CA GLY A 364 17.15 -5.97 5.91
C GLY A 364 16.54 -4.67 6.46
N TYR A 365 15.23 -4.65 6.60
CA TYR A 365 14.48 -3.47 7.06
C TYR A 365 13.70 -3.79 8.31
N ILE A 366 13.63 -2.84 9.25
CA ILE A 366 12.73 -2.98 10.41
C ILE A 366 11.30 -3.11 9.89
N THR A 367 10.74 -4.29 10.10
CA THR A 367 9.39 -4.70 9.70
C THR A 367 8.59 -4.90 10.97
N LEU A 368 7.52 -4.13 11.15
CA LEU A 368 6.67 -4.19 12.35
C LEU A 368 5.63 -5.30 12.23
N THR A 369 5.22 -5.89 13.34
CA THR A 369 3.98 -6.68 13.40
C THR A 369 2.76 -5.76 13.49
N TRP A 370 1.54 -6.29 13.31
CA TRP A 370 0.31 -5.49 13.41
C TRP A 370 0.18 -4.76 14.75
N ALA A 371 0.46 -5.45 15.86
CA ALA A 371 0.37 -4.86 17.20
C ALA A 371 1.50 -3.83 17.45
N GLU A 372 2.72 -4.11 17.00
CA GLU A 372 3.84 -3.16 17.06
C GLU A 372 3.55 -1.91 16.20
N TYR A 373 3.06 -2.07 14.97
CA TYR A 373 2.66 -0.97 14.09
C TYR A 373 1.56 -0.12 14.73
N SER A 374 0.55 -0.76 15.33
CA SER A 374 -0.56 -0.07 15.99
C SER A 374 -0.11 0.71 17.23
N ALA A 375 0.73 0.11 18.06
CA ALA A 375 1.29 0.76 19.24
C ALA A 375 2.21 1.93 18.88
N LEU A 376 3.03 1.79 17.83
CA LEU A 376 3.89 2.87 17.33
C LEU A 376 3.06 4.07 16.84
N ASN A 377 2.02 3.81 16.03
CA ASN A 377 1.11 4.85 15.57
C ASN A 377 0.48 5.62 16.74
N TRP A 378 -0.10 4.90 17.70
CA TRP A 378 -0.76 5.48 18.85
C TRP A 378 0.22 6.26 19.74
N ALA A 379 1.36 5.67 20.11
CA ALA A 379 2.30 6.27 21.03
C ALA A 379 2.99 7.51 20.44
N CYS A 380 3.42 7.44 19.17
CA CYS A 380 4.06 8.58 18.53
C CYS A 380 3.06 9.71 18.30
N ALA A 381 1.83 9.42 17.84
CA ALA A 381 0.80 10.45 17.64
C ALA A 381 0.37 11.05 18.99
N TYR A 382 0.26 10.24 20.04
CA TYR A 382 0.00 10.73 21.39
C TYR A 382 1.10 11.69 21.86
N MET A 383 2.38 11.39 21.61
CA MET A 383 3.47 12.33 21.90
C MET A 383 3.34 13.63 21.11
N LEU A 384 3.16 13.54 19.79
CA LEU A 384 3.07 14.73 18.93
C LEU A 384 1.88 15.63 19.28
N ASN A 385 0.81 15.07 19.83
CA ASN A 385 -0.31 15.85 20.33
C ASN A 385 -0.12 16.34 21.78
N SER A 386 0.86 15.82 22.52
CA SER A 386 1.12 16.18 23.93
C SER A 386 2.23 17.21 24.13
N PHE A 387 3.01 17.49 23.08
CA PHE A 387 4.18 18.38 23.15
C PHE A 387 4.16 19.42 22.04
N ALA A 388 4.67 20.63 22.31
CA ALA A 388 4.76 21.72 21.35
C ALA A 388 6.01 21.60 20.47
N TRP A 389 6.08 20.52 19.69
CA TRP A 389 7.21 20.22 18.80
C TRP A 389 7.21 21.07 17.53
N ASP A 390 6.04 21.56 17.09
CA ASP A 390 5.88 22.36 15.87
C ASP A 390 5.54 23.84 16.13
N SER A 391 5.90 24.72 15.18
CA SER A 391 5.63 26.15 15.30
C SER A 391 5.54 26.91 13.99
N LYS A 392 5.08 28.17 14.07
CA LYS A 392 5.03 29.10 12.94
C LYS A 392 6.38 29.30 12.24
N ASP A 393 7.47 29.26 12.99
CA ASP A 393 8.83 29.45 12.46
C ASP A 393 9.44 28.13 11.94
N GLY A 394 8.60 27.09 11.76
CA GLY A 394 8.99 25.72 11.45
C GLY A 394 9.08 24.83 12.71
N MET A 395 9.50 23.58 12.51
CA MET A 395 9.85 22.69 13.62
C MET A 395 10.85 23.41 14.52
N LYS A 396 10.56 23.51 15.82
CA LYS A 396 11.58 23.95 16.78
C LYS A 396 12.56 22.82 16.93
N THR A 397 13.59 22.80 16.09
CA THR A 397 14.82 22.07 16.37
C THR A 397 15.20 22.39 17.81
N ILE A 398 15.49 21.33 18.60
CA ILE A 398 16.20 21.48 19.87
C ILE A 398 17.38 22.40 19.54
N ALA A 399 17.44 23.54 20.21
CA ALA A 399 18.25 24.66 19.75
C ALA A 399 19.72 24.26 19.45
N GLY A 400 20.04 24.13 18.17
CA GLY A 400 21.40 24.02 17.64
C GLY A 400 21.93 22.59 17.49
N GLU A 401 22.33 22.24 16.26
CA GLU A 401 23.36 21.24 16.03
C GLU A 401 24.55 21.49 16.98
N GLY A 402 24.76 20.57 17.92
CA GLY A 402 25.92 20.59 18.83
C GLY A 402 25.74 21.23 20.20
N ASN A 403 24.54 21.61 20.64
CA ASN A 403 24.27 21.93 22.06
C ASN A 403 23.39 20.84 22.70
N ALA A 404 23.68 20.51 23.97
CA ALA A 404 23.18 19.33 24.67
C ALA A 404 21.69 19.04 24.39
N GLU A 405 21.47 17.92 23.69
CA GLU A 405 20.21 17.31 23.23
C GLU A 405 19.27 16.85 24.37
N ALA A 406 19.44 17.41 25.59
CA ALA A 406 18.78 17.00 26.83
C ALA A 406 17.72 17.99 27.31
N ASP A 407 17.51 19.13 26.65
CA ASP A 407 16.57 20.17 27.10
C ASP A 407 15.33 20.28 26.19
N TYR A 408 14.39 19.34 26.34
CA TYR A 408 13.05 19.41 25.74
C TYR A 408 12.15 20.49 26.38
N SER A 409 12.66 21.36 27.27
CA SER A 409 11.83 22.35 27.98
C SER A 409 11.04 23.27 27.06
N ALA A 410 11.58 23.56 25.87
CA ALA A 410 10.89 24.36 24.85
C ALA A 410 9.59 23.70 24.34
N TRP A 411 9.49 22.37 24.39
CA TRP A 411 8.31 21.63 23.98
C TRP A 411 7.23 21.57 25.07
N PHE A 412 7.53 21.98 26.30
CA PHE A 412 6.56 22.00 27.40
C PHE A 412 5.69 23.27 27.42
N GLN A 413 5.93 24.20 26.48
CA GLN A 413 5.21 25.47 26.33
C GLN A 413 4.81 25.70 24.87
N GLY A 414 3.52 25.91 24.62
CA GLY A 414 2.97 26.11 23.27
C GLY A 414 1.75 25.23 23.02
N GLU A 415 1.43 24.96 21.76
CA GLU A 415 0.32 24.10 21.33
C GLU A 415 0.86 22.78 20.78
N GLY A 416 0.15 21.68 21.03
CA GLY A 416 0.49 20.36 20.49
C GLY A 416 -0.12 20.16 19.12
N GLY A 417 0.33 19.13 18.41
CA GLY A 417 -0.06 18.87 17.02
C GLY A 417 0.76 19.70 16.04
N LYS A 418 0.32 19.72 14.77
CA LYS A 418 1.05 20.35 13.67
C LYS A 418 0.53 21.75 13.38
N PHE A 419 1.44 22.68 13.15
CA PHE A 419 1.11 24.03 12.71
C PHE A 419 0.62 24.04 11.25
N VAL A 420 -0.49 24.73 11.00
CA VAL A 420 -1.20 24.76 9.69
C VAL A 420 -1.35 26.18 9.09
N GLY A 421 -0.83 27.22 9.74
CA GLY A 421 -0.74 28.60 9.21
C GLY A 421 -1.80 29.60 9.71
N GLY A 422 -1.43 30.88 9.88
CA GLY A 422 -2.34 32.01 10.23
C GLY A 422 -1.82 32.99 11.30
N GLY A 423 -0.88 32.57 12.14
CA GLY A 423 -0.21 33.37 13.17
C GLY A 423 -0.86 33.42 14.57
N GLY A 424 -1.84 32.58 14.88
CA GLY A 424 -2.47 32.44 16.20
C GLY A 424 -2.62 30.99 16.66
N ALA A 425 -3.12 30.81 17.88
CA ALA A 425 -3.34 29.46 18.44
C ALA A 425 -4.30 28.62 17.57
N ALA A 426 -5.20 29.26 16.81
CA ALA A 426 -6.18 28.61 15.91
C ALA A 426 -5.59 27.82 14.73
N ASP A 427 -4.27 27.86 14.58
CA ASP A 427 -3.56 27.35 13.41
C ASP A 427 -2.77 26.08 13.74
N TYR A 428 -3.29 25.25 14.65
CA TYR A 428 -2.75 23.93 14.97
C TYR A 428 -3.82 22.87 14.74
N ALA A 429 -3.46 21.82 14.01
CA ALA A 429 -4.29 20.64 13.79
C ALA A 429 -3.75 19.46 14.61
N ASN A 430 -4.65 18.55 15.00
CA ASN A 430 -4.24 17.28 15.56
C ASN A 430 -3.35 16.52 14.57
N PHE A 431 -2.40 15.78 15.13
CA PHE A 431 -1.56 14.86 14.38
C PHE A 431 -2.13 13.44 14.45
N TYR A 432 -2.03 12.68 13.36
CA TYR A 432 -2.56 11.33 13.28
C TYR A 432 -1.46 10.31 12.97
N GLY A 433 -1.66 9.07 13.41
CA GLY A 433 -0.83 7.95 12.98
C GLY A 433 -0.88 7.75 11.48
N GLY A 434 -2.07 7.80 10.88
CA GLY A 434 -2.26 7.57 9.44
C GLY A 434 -3.66 7.06 9.13
N GLU A 435 -3.97 6.91 7.85
CA GLU A 435 -5.20 6.25 7.41
C GLU A 435 -4.87 5.03 6.55
N GLN A 436 -5.61 3.95 6.77
CA GLN A 436 -5.65 2.78 5.87
C GLN A 436 -7.06 2.61 5.26
N TYR A 437 -7.77 3.72 5.08
CA TYR A 437 -9.11 3.77 4.49
C TYR A 437 -9.12 4.72 3.30
N GLU A 438 -9.08 4.16 2.09
CA GLU A 438 -9.42 4.95 0.91
C GLU A 438 -10.93 5.19 0.86
N GLN A 439 -11.33 6.41 0.50
CA GLN A 439 -12.72 6.71 0.16
C GLN A 439 -13.01 6.23 -1.27
N GLY A 440 -13.13 4.92 -1.47
CA GLY A 440 -13.38 4.30 -2.77
C GLY A 440 -14.14 2.98 -2.65
N THR A 441 -14.60 2.43 -3.78
CA THR A 441 -15.42 1.19 -3.79
C THR A 441 -14.66 -0.02 -3.24
N PHE A 442 -13.34 -0.10 -3.41
CA PHE A 442 -12.51 -1.15 -2.81
C PHE A 442 -12.12 -0.83 -1.34
N GLY A 443 -12.08 0.46 -0.99
CA GLY A 443 -12.01 0.98 0.37
C GLY A 443 -10.92 0.37 1.25
N ALA A 444 -11.27 0.14 2.52
CA ALA A 444 -10.44 -0.55 3.52
C ALA A 444 -9.84 -1.88 3.04
N ASN A 445 -10.60 -2.61 2.22
CA ASN A 445 -10.28 -3.99 1.88
C ASN A 445 -9.02 -4.09 1.01
N GLY A 446 -8.67 -3.03 0.27
CA GLY A 446 -7.40 -2.97 -0.46
C GLY A 446 -6.18 -2.96 0.46
N TYR A 447 -6.29 -2.39 1.66
CA TYR A 447 -5.20 -2.30 2.62
C TYR A 447 -5.06 -3.52 3.52
N VAL A 448 -6.16 -4.25 3.76
CA VAL A 448 -6.15 -5.54 4.45
C VAL A 448 -5.40 -6.61 3.65
N LEU A 449 -5.33 -6.50 2.31
CA LEU A 449 -4.71 -7.51 1.45
C LEU A 449 -3.21 -7.77 1.77
N PRO A 450 -2.34 -6.75 1.88
CA PRO A 450 -1.00 -6.89 2.46
C PRO A 450 -0.93 -7.63 3.80
N TRP A 451 -1.89 -7.39 4.68
CA TRP A 451 -1.93 -8.02 5.99
C TRP A 451 -2.26 -9.52 5.85
N LEU A 452 -3.24 -9.86 4.99
CA LEU A 452 -3.61 -11.24 4.69
C LEU A 452 -2.44 -12.04 4.12
N PHE A 453 -1.65 -11.43 3.23
CA PHE A 453 -0.46 -12.07 2.67
C PHE A 453 0.50 -12.55 3.76
N SER A 454 0.70 -11.73 4.80
CA SER A 454 1.61 -12.03 5.91
C SER A 454 1.13 -13.13 6.85
N ASN A 455 -0.17 -13.44 6.81
CA ASN A 455 -0.80 -14.52 7.59
C ASN A 455 -1.24 -15.70 6.73
N ASP A 456 -0.69 -15.83 5.52
CA ASP A 456 -1.03 -16.89 4.56
C ASP A 456 -2.56 -17.00 4.37
N SER A 457 -3.21 -15.87 4.13
CA SER A 457 -4.65 -15.77 3.93
C SER A 457 -4.99 -15.05 2.62
N SER A 458 -6.18 -15.32 2.11
CA SER A 458 -6.74 -14.74 0.88
C SER A 458 -8.24 -14.49 1.04
N TYR A 459 -8.81 -13.47 0.37
CA TYR A 459 -10.27 -13.31 0.34
C TYR A 459 -10.94 -14.42 -0.48
N ILE A 460 -10.31 -14.81 -1.57
CA ILE A 460 -10.87 -15.70 -2.60
C ILE A 460 -9.92 -16.87 -2.90
N ASP A 461 -10.47 -17.98 -3.36
CA ASP A 461 -9.68 -19.13 -3.83
C ASP A 461 -8.95 -18.83 -5.16
N SER A 462 -7.95 -19.65 -5.50
CA SER A 462 -7.14 -19.51 -6.72
C SER A 462 -7.95 -19.56 -8.01
N THR A 463 -9.17 -20.12 -7.97
CA THR A 463 -10.09 -20.17 -9.12
C THR A 463 -10.93 -18.90 -9.27
N TYR A 464 -10.85 -17.97 -8.32
CA TYR A 464 -11.65 -16.75 -8.24
C TYR A 464 -13.17 -17.03 -8.23
N THR A 465 -13.57 -18.16 -7.65
CA THR A 465 -14.99 -18.58 -7.61
C THR A 465 -15.57 -18.68 -6.21
N LYS A 466 -14.74 -18.72 -5.16
CA LYS A 466 -15.18 -18.89 -3.78
C LYS A 466 -14.53 -17.91 -2.82
N VAL A 467 -15.36 -17.18 -2.09
CA VAL A 467 -15.01 -16.35 -0.93
C VAL A 467 -15.51 -16.96 0.39
N LEU A 468 -16.16 -18.12 0.29
CA LEU A 468 -16.60 -18.96 1.40
C LEU A 468 -15.64 -20.13 1.57
N ASN A 469 -15.10 -20.27 2.77
CA ASN A 469 -14.43 -21.47 3.23
C ASN A 469 -15.49 -22.43 3.80
N GLU A 470 -15.84 -23.43 3.02
CA GLU A 470 -16.96 -24.33 3.28
C GLU A 470 -16.61 -25.53 4.19
N LYS A 471 -15.35 -25.64 4.63
CA LYS A 471 -14.85 -26.80 5.38
C LYS A 471 -14.02 -26.43 6.59
N GLN A 472 -14.10 -27.29 7.61
CA GLN A 472 -13.22 -27.32 8.77
C GLN A 472 -12.75 -28.76 8.97
N GLY A 473 -11.51 -29.06 8.62
CA GLY A 473 -11.03 -30.43 8.43
C GLY A 473 -11.94 -31.22 7.50
N ASP A 474 -12.44 -32.36 7.97
CA ASP A 474 -13.40 -33.20 7.24
C ASP A 474 -14.86 -32.72 7.35
N THR A 475 -15.14 -31.70 8.16
CA THR A 475 -16.49 -31.20 8.42
C THR A 475 -16.92 -30.20 7.34
N THR A 476 -18.12 -30.39 6.77
CA THR A 476 -18.73 -29.42 5.87
C THR A 476 -19.54 -28.41 6.67
N LEU A 477 -19.15 -27.13 6.62
CA LEU A 477 -19.78 -26.05 7.36
C LEU A 477 -21.02 -25.52 6.63
N ALA A 478 -20.88 -25.28 5.33
CA ALA A 478 -21.93 -24.74 4.47
C ALA A 478 -22.22 -25.66 3.29
N THR A 479 -23.49 -25.75 2.91
CA THR A 479 -23.96 -26.55 1.79
C THR A 479 -24.64 -25.67 0.74
N LYS A 480 -24.37 -25.96 -0.54
CA LYS A 480 -25.02 -25.30 -1.68
C LYS A 480 -26.34 -26.00 -1.99
N GLY A 481 -27.44 -25.27 -1.86
CA GLY A 481 -28.79 -25.72 -2.17
C GLY A 481 -29.04 -25.88 -3.68
N ALA A 482 -30.18 -26.47 -4.03
CA ALA A 482 -30.60 -26.65 -5.42
C ALA A 482 -30.89 -25.32 -6.14
N ASP A 483 -31.15 -24.25 -5.39
CA ASP A 483 -31.31 -22.88 -5.88
C ASP A 483 -29.97 -22.16 -6.12
N GLY A 484 -28.84 -22.83 -5.87
CA GLY A 484 -27.51 -22.27 -6.03
C GLY A 484 -27.05 -21.41 -4.85
N SER A 485 -27.84 -21.26 -3.79
CA SER A 485 -27.47 -20.49 -2.60
C SER A 485 -26.71 -21.35 -1.58
N TYR A 486 -25.75 -20.76 -0.87
CA TYR A 486 -25.08 -21.42 0.25
C TYR A 486 -25.83 -21.15 1.55
N SER A 487 -25.91 -22.17 2.41
CA SER A 487 -26.48 -22.08 3.75
C SER A 487 -25.64 -22.88 4.74
N TRP A 488 -25.60 -22.43 5.98
CA TRP A 488 -24.92 -23.15 7.06
C TRP A 488 -25.72 -24.36 7.51
N THR A 489 -25.02 -25.42 7.91
CA THR A 489 -25.65 -26.55 8.62
C THR A 489 -25.98 -26.11 10.04
N PHE A 490 -27.25 -25.83 10.31
CA PHE A 490 -27.71 -25.26 11.58
C PHE A 490 -27.54 -26.24 12.76
N ASP A 491 -26.74 -25.85 13.75
CA ASP A 491 -26.74 -26.41 15.10
C ASP A 491 -27.31 -25.36 16.08
N ALA A 492 -28.37 -25.73 16.79
CA ALA A 492 -29.09 -24.84 17.71
C ALA A 492 -28.35 -24.56 19.03
N SER A 493 -27.15 -25.11 19.24
CA SER A 493 -26.33 -24.85 20.42
C SER A 493 -25.67 -23.46 20.38
N THR A 494 -25.73 -22.74 21.50
CA THR A 494 -25.38 -21.31 21.60
C THR A 494 -23.88 -21.01 21.79
N ALA A 495 -22.96 -21.95 21.51
CA ALA A 495 -21.57 -21.88 21.97
C ALA A 495 -20.47 -22.10 20.90
N THR A 496 -20.75 -21.98 19.60
CA THR A 496 -19.78 -22.46 18.60
C THR A 496 -19.69 -21.61 17.33
N ILE A 497 -19.23 -20.36 17.44
CA ILE A 497 -18.84 -19.55 16.26
C ILE A 497 -17.82 -20.30 15.39
N ASP A 498 -16.96 -21.12 15.99
CA ASP A 498 -15.96 -21.95 15.31
C ASP A 498 -16.56 -22.90 14.26
N LYS A 499 -17.84 -23.28 14.37
CA LYS A 499 -18.53 -24.10 13.36
C LYS A 499 -18.84 -23.35 12.07
N TYR A 500 -18.56 -22.06 12.02
CA TYR A 500 -18.74 -21.20 10.86
C TYR A 500 -17.40 -20.70 10.33
N VAL A 501 -16.30 -21.11 10.96
CA VAL A 501 -14.93 -20.74 10.62
C VAL A 501 -14.28 -21.90 9.89
N GLY A 502 -13.85 -21.65 8.66
CA GLY A 502 -13.18 -22.66 7.85
C GLY A 502 -11.66 -22.66 8.01
N ASP A 503 -11.04 -23.79 7.67
CA ASP A 503 -9.58 -23.97 7.70
C ASP A 503 -9.02 -24.52 6.39
N ALA A 504 -9.86 -24.66 5.35
CA ALA A 504 -9.41 -25.15 4.05
C ALA A 504 -8.37 -24.20 3.45
N TYR A 505 -7.35 -24.79 2.84
CA TYR A 505 -6.24 -24.06 2.26
C TYR A 505 -5.91 -24.56 0.85
N GLU A 506 -5.17 -23.73 0.12
CA GLU A 506 -4.50 -24.08 -1.12
C GLU A 506 -2.98 -24.08 -0.89
N THR A 507 -2.26 -24.94 -1.60
CA THR A 507 -0.80 -24.93 -1.57
C THR A 507 -0.28 -23.95 -2.60
N VAL A 508 0.39 -22.90 -2.15
CA VAL A 508 0.93 -21.82 -2.97
C VAL A 508 2.45 -21.80 -2.86
N SER A 509 3.15 -21.78 -3.99
CA SER A 509 4.60 -21.60 -4.02
C SER A 509 4.95 -20.15 -3.64
N LYS A 510 5.77 -19.96 -2.61
CA LYS A 510 6.28 -18.65 -2.18
C LYS A 510 7.81 -18.62 -2.22
N LEU A 511 8.39 -17.48 -2.58
CA LEU A 511 9.83 -17.25 -2.50
C LEU A 511 10.24 -16.94 -1.06
N ASN A 512 11.34 -17.52 -0.62
CA ASN A 512 12.02 -17.21 0.63
C ASN A 512 13.09 -16.14 0.41
N LEU A 513 13.57 -15.56 1.52
CA LEU A 513 14.57 -14.49 1.50
C LEU A 513 15.88 -14.88 0.79
N ASP A 514 16.28 -16.15 0.85
CA ASP A 514 17.46 -16.71 0.17
C ASP A 514 17.24 -17.05 -1.32
N GLY A 515 16.04 -16.82 -1.85
CA GLY A 515 15.67 -17.12 -3.23
C GLY A 515 15.19 -18.56 -3.47
N SER A 516 15.17 -19.42 -2.45
CA SER A 516 14.52 -20.73 -2.54
C SER A 516 12.99 -20.59 -2.55
N THR A 517 12.27 -21.61 -3.03
CA THR A 517 10.81 -21.66 -2.95
C THR A 517 10.34 -22.58 -1.82
N ARG A 518 9.17 -22.28 -1.24
CA ARG A 518 8.45 -23.12 -0.28
C ARG A 518 6.98 -23.26 -0.66
N ASN A 519 6.35 -24.33 -0.21
CA ASN A 519 4.92 -24.57 -0.35
C ASN A 519 4.14 -24.07 0.87
N ALA A 520 3.63 -22.85 0.80
CA ALA A 520 2.79 -22.27 1.84
C ALA A 520 1.34 -22.80 1.75
N GLN A 521 0.72 -23.07 2.89
CA GLN A 521 -0.69 -23.42 3.00
C GLN A 521 -1.48 -22.12 3.21
N VAL A 522 -2.09 -21.61 2.14
CA VAL A 522 -2.82 -20.33 2.15
C VAL A 522 -4.31 -20.61 2.34
N GLN A 523 -4.89 -20.15 3.44
CA GLN A 523 -6.33 -20.24 3.65
C GLN A 523 -7.07 -19.22 2.78
N TYR A 524 -8.17 -19.63 2.16
CA TYR A 524 -9.04 -18.75 1.39
C TYR A 524 -10.37 -18.52 2.10
N GLY A 525 -11.05 -17.44 1.73
CA GLY A 525 -12.39 -17.13 2.19
C GLY A 525 -12.43 -16.22 3.40
N VAL A 526 -13.42 -15.32 3.43
CA VAL A 526 -13.56 -14.27 4.46
C VAL A 526 -14.00 -14.80 5.82
N ASN A 527 -14.36 -16.08 5.90
CA ASN A 527 -14.64 -16.81 7.14
C ASN A 527 -13.53 -17.81 7.52
N SER A 528 -12.36 -17.76 6.88
CA SER A 528 -11.24 -18.62 7.31
C SER A 528 -10.61 -18.12 8.61
N ALA A 529 -9.99 -19.02 9.37
CA ALA A 529 -9.35 -18.68 10.64
C ALA A 529 -8.30 -17.58 10.50
N ASN A 530 -7.39 -17.71 9.53
CA ASN A 530 -6.32 -16.72 9.30
C ASN A 530 -6.89 -15.38 8.80
N PHE A 531 -7.98 -15.41 8.02
CA PHE A 531 -8.65 -14.19 7.59
C PHE A 531 -9.25 -13.45 8.79
N ILE A 532 -9.99 -14.16 9.66
CA ILE A 532 -10.66 -13.57 10.81
C ILE A 532 -9.65 -12.95 11.77
N GLU A 533 -8.55 -13.62 12.06
CA GLU A 533 -7.45 -13.09 12.89
C GLU A 533 -6.88 -11.80 12.27
N THR A 534 -6.52 -11.85 10.99
CA THR A 534 -5.94 -10.70 10.28
C THR A 534 -6.90 -9.52 10.23
N TYR A 535 -8.14 -9.80 9.86
CA TYR A 535 -9.17 -8.78 9.73
C TYR A 535 -9.48 -8.15 11.09
N ALA A 536 -9.55 -8.95 12.15
CA ALA A 536 -9.68 -8.44 13.52
C ALA A 536 -8.54 -7.49 13.87
N ALA A 537 -7.27 -7.89 13.67
CA ALA A 537 -6.12 -7.03 13.92
C ALA A 537 -6.17 -5.70 13.13
N PHE A 538 -6.60 -5.76 11.88
CA PHE A 538 -6.81 -4.55 11.06
C PHE A 538 -7.91 -3.65 11.63
N GLN A 539 -9.05 -4.23 12.05
CA GLN A 539 -10.10 -3.45 12.72
C GLN A 539 -9.59 -2.85 14.05
N GLU A 540 -8.76 -3.57 14.82
CA GLU A 540 -8.21 -3.08 16.09
C GLU A 540 -7.28 -1.88 15.88
N TYR A 541 -6.39 -1.96 14.89
CA TYR A 541 -5.53 -0.85 14.50
C TYR A 541 -6.36 0.41 14.25
N CYS A 542 -7.39 0.26 13.44
CA CYS A 542 -8.27 1.34 13.04
C CYS A 542 -9.24 1.81 14.11
N ALA A 543 -9.23 1.27 15.33
CA ALA A 543 -10.24 1.61 16.32
C ALA A 543 -9.72 1.64 17.74
N THR A 544 -9.18 0.53 18.22
CA THR A 544 -8.63 0.43 19.59
C THR A 544 -7.35 1.23 19.73
N TRP A 545 -6.51 1.28 18.70
CA TRP A 545 -5.29 2.08 18.71
C TRP A 545 -5.50 3.53 18.23
N ASN A 546 -6.75 3.95 18.02
CA ASN A 546 -7.29 5.32 17.87
C ASN A 546 -6.30 6.41 17.36
N ALA A 547 -5.59 6.14 16.27
CA ALA A 547 -4.59 7.06 15.71
C ALA A 547 -4.88 7.40 14.23
N HIS A 548 -6.12 7.27 13.77
CA HIS A 548 -6.50 7.50 12.36
C HIS A 548 -7.44 8.69 12.25
N ASP A 549 -7.29 9.49 11.20
CA ASP A 549 -7.97 10.76 10.93
C ASP A 549 -9.47 10.64 10.58
N GLY A 550 -9.92 9.51 10.01
CA GLY A 550 -11.32 9.30 9.65
C GLY A 550 -12.29 9.00 10.81
N GLN A 551 -11.82 8.46 11.94
CA GLN A 551 -12.69 8.06 13.07
C GLN A 551 -12.02 8.19 14.47
N ALA A 552 -10.93 8.96 14.61
CA ALA A 552 -10.30 9.33 15.91
C ALA A 552 -11.26 9.99 16.92
N GLY A 553 -12.43 10.41 16.46
CA GLY A 553 -13.54 10.91 17.26
C GLY A 553 -13.39 12.38 17.67
N ASP A 554 -12.33 13.03 17.25
CA ASP A 554 -12.11 14.48 17.34
C ASP A 554 -12.83 15.28 16.25
N VAL A 555 -13.38 14.57 15.24
CA VAL A 555 -14.17 15.12 14.13
C VAL A 555 -15.68 15.12 14.42
N VAL A 556 -16.38 16.23 14.15
CA VAL A 556 -17.85 16.33 14.27
C VAL A 556 -18.53 15.65 13.05
N ASN A 557 -19.67 14.99 13.23
CA ASN A 557 -20.26 14.08 12.24
C ASN A 557 -20.95 14.76 11.02
N GLU A 558 -20.58 15.99 10.66
CA GLU A 558 -21.16 16.65 9.49
C GLU A 558 -20.68 16.01 8.18
N ALA A 559 -21.50 16.03 7.13
CA ALA A 559 -21.12 15.44 5.84
C ALA A 559 -19.89 16.11 5.19
N SER A 560 -19.57 17.35 5.59
CA SER A 560 -18.33 18.05 5.20
C SER A 560 -17.07 17.41 5.78
N ASP A 561 -17.21 16.77 6.93
CA ASP A 561 -16.10 16.33 7.77
C ASP A 561 -15.60 14.95 7.31
N LYS A 562 -16.46 14.23 6.57
CA LYS A 562 -16.10 13.04 5.79
C LYS A 562 -15.25 13.33 4.55
N LYS A 563 -14.87 14.58 4.28
CA LYS A 563 -13.91 14.92 3.20
C LYS A 563 -12.46 14.96 3.68
N PHE A 564 -12.24 14.95 4.99
CA PHE A 564 -10.93 14.74 5.61
C PHE A 564 -10.59 13.26 5.43
N ASN A 565 -9.48 12.98 4.73
CA ASN A 565 -9.07 11.63 4.38
C ASN A 565 -7.55 11.48 4.51
N GLY A 566 -7.09 10.25 4.61
CA GLY A 566 -5.69 9.88 4.77
C GLY A 566 -4.72 10.50 3.80
N GLN A 567 -5.10 10.57 2.52
CA GLN A 567 -4.22 11.14 1.51
C GLN A 567 -3.98 12.63 1.78
N ASN A 568 -5.06 13.37 2.08
CA ASN A 568 -4.97 14.79 2.39
C ASN A 568 -4.14 15.01 3.66
N THR A 569 -4.37 14.24 4.72
CA THR A 569 -3.58 14.40 5.95
C THR A 569 -2.12 14.04 5.76
N PHE A 570 -1.81 13.07 4.91
CA PHE A 570 -0.43 12.69 4.61
C PHE A 570 0.29 13.74 3.76
N VAL A 571 -0.37 14.24 2.71
CA VAL A 571 0.13 15.32 1.82
C VAL A 571 0.31 16.63 2.57
N ASP A 572 -0.62 16.98 3.47
CA ASP A 572 -0.48 18.16 4.35
C ASP A 572 0.53 17.93 5.49
N GLY A 573 1.00 16.68 5.63
CA GLY A 573 1.97 16.25 6.62
C GLY A 573 1.44 16.20 8.05
N TYR A 574 0.14 16.04 8.26
CA TYR A 574 -0.51 15.85 9.58
C TYR A 574 -0.63 14.38 9.99
N SER A 575 -0.04 13.45 9.22
CA SER A 575 -0.03 12.02 9.55
C SER A 575 1.32 11.33 9.27
N PHE A 576 1.60 10.21 9.95
CA PHE A 576 2.85 9.46 9.72
C PHE A 576 2.78 8.57 8.48
N PHE A 577 1.68 7.84 8.29
CA PHE A 577 1.60 6.76 7.33
C PHE A 577 0.41 6.90 6.39
N TYR A 578 0.62 6.48 5.14
CA TYR A 578 -0.42 6.34 4.14
C TYR A 578 -0.03 5.28 3.12
N GLY A 579 -1.01 4.68 2.45
CA GLY A 579 -0.74 3.77 1.34
C GLY A 579 -0.22 4.49 0.12
N VAL A 580 0.97 4.15 -0.37
CA VAL A 580 1.59 4.84 -1.51
C VAL A 580 1.73 3.90 -2.70
N GLY A 581 1.06 4.23 -3.80
CA GLY A 581 1.25 3.59 -5.10
C GLY A 581 2.50 4.12 -5.79
N THR A 582 3.13 3.32 -6.64
CA THR A 582 4.30 3.75 -7.44
C THR A 582 4.02 4.88 -8.42
N TRP A 583 2.76 5.11 -8.77
CA TRP A 583 2.35 6.23 -9.61
C TRP A 583 2.08 7.50 -8.80
N ASP A 584 1.92 7.39 -7.46
CA ASP A 584 1.64 8.52 -6.57
C ASP A 584 2.92 9.33 -6.26
N VAL A 585 4.11 8.82 -6.63
CA VAL A 585 5.40 9.50 -6.39
C VAL A 585 5.39 10.90 -6.98
N ALA A 586 4.92 11.03 -8.22
CA ALA A 586 4.77 12.32 -8.88
C ALA A 586 3.79 13.26 -8.14
N GLU A 587 2.77 12.71 -7.46
CA GLU A 587 1.86 13.50 -6.63
C GLU A 587 2.56 13.99 -5.37
N TYR A 588 3.30 13.13 -4.67
CA TYR A 588 4.02 13.50 -3.45
C TYR A 588 5.20 14.44 -3.73
N GLN A 589 5.85 14.34 -4.89
CA GLN A 589 6.87 15.30 -5.35
C GLN A 589 6.32 16.72 -5.57
N GLU A 590 5.00 16.89 -5.67
CA GLU A 590 4.37 18.21 -5.77
C GLU A 590 4.30 18.90 -4.39
N VAL A 591 4.56 18.16 -3.31
CA VAL A 591 4.63 18.67 -1.93
C VAL A 591 6.07 19.06 -1.60
N ASP A 592 6.26 20.15 -0.86
CA ASP A 592 7.59 20.54 -0.37
C ASP A 592 8.08 19.53 0.68
N GLU A 593 9.36 19.15 0.64
CA GLU A 593 9.94 18.14 1.52
C GLU A 593 9.90 18.54 3.00
N ASP A 594 9.85 19.84 3.30
CA ASP A 594 9.64 20.35 4.67
C ASP A 594 8.27 19.92 5.23
N THR A 595 7.29 19.65 4.35
CA THR A 595 5.95 19.18 4.71
C THR A 595 5.85 17.66 4.65
N LEU A 596 6.28 17.07 3.54
CA LEU A 596 6.22 15.63 3.29
C LEU A 596 7.52 15.13 2.62
N ALA A 597 8.41 14.57 3.43
CA ALA A 597 9.55 13.80 2.94
C ALA A 597 9.15 12.32 2.82
N VAL A 598 8.54 11.93 1.70
CA VAL A 598 7.93 10.61 1.53
C VAL A 598 8.97 9.49 1.46
N GLY A 599 8.85 8.50 2.34
CA GLY A 599 9.58 7.23 2.28
C GLY A 599 8.64 6.03 2.21
N VAL A 600 9.19 4.86 1.88
CA VAL A 600 8.45 3.60 1.77
C VAL A 600 9.06 2.57 2.72
N MET A 601 8.20 1.89 3.47
CA MET A 601 8.60 0.84 4.41
C MET A 601 7.86 -0.47 4.13
N PRO A 602 8.38 -1.62 4.63
CA PRO A 602 7.63 -2.87 4.67
C PRO A 602 6.26 -2.69 5.35
N THR A 603 5.23 -3.34 4.80
CA THR A 603 3.92 -3.41 5.45
C THR A 603 4.00 -4.25 6.73
N ALA A 604 3.08 -4.03 7.66
CA ALA A 604 3.04 -4.80 8.89
C ALA A 604 2.76 -6.29 8.64
N VAL A 605 3.38 -7.17 9.44
CA VAL A 605 3.22 -8.63 9.37
C VAL A 605 2.42 -9.19 10.54
N SER A 606 1.96 -10.43 10.43
CA SER A 606 1.24 -11.15 11.49
C SER A 606 1.96 -11.09 12.85
N ASN A 607 1.17 -10.94 13.92
CA ASN A 607 1.66 -10.92 15.30
C ASN A 607 2.39 -12.22 15.70
N ARG A 608 2.21 -13.31 14.95
CA ARG A 608 3.01 -14.53 15.10
C ARG A 608 4.52 -14.26 15.03
N PHE A 609 4.95 -13.19 14.35
CA PHE A 609 6.37 -12.83 14.24
C PHE A 609 6.87 -11.85 15.31
N SER A 610 6.04 -11.48 16.30
CA SER A 610 6.41 -10.53 17.35
C SER A 610 7.53 -11.07 18.23
N LEU A 611 8.33 -10.16 18.79
CA LEU A 611 9.24 -10.49 19.89
C LEU A 611 8.43 -10.90 21.11
N TYR A 612 7.56 -10.00 21.55
CA TYR A 612 6.47 -10.24 22.49
C TYR A 612 5.37 -9.20 22.20
N SER A 613 4.13 -9.63 22.04
CA SER A 613 2.98 -8.74 21.87
C SER A 613 1.71 -9.35 22.45
N GLN A 614 0.79 -8.49 22.88
CA GLN A 614 -0.56 -8.86 23.27
C GLN A 614 -1.55 -8.10 22.40
N ALA A 615 -2.60 -8.78 21.97
CA ALA A 615 -3.70 -8.21 21.21
C ALA A 615 -5.02 -8.81 21.68
N ARG A 616 -6.13 -8.10 21.46
CA ARG A 616 -7.45 -8.65 21.79
C ARG A 616 -7.84 -9.68 20.73
N ASP A 617 -8.52 -10.72 21.20
CA ASP A 617 -8.93 -11.85 20.37
C ASP A 617 -10.09 -11.49 19.40
N ALA A 618 -10.15 -12.11 18.22
CA ALA A 618 -11.17 -11.84 17.20
C ALA A 618 -12.60 -12.25 17.62
N TYR A 619 -12.73 -13.07 18.66
CA TYR A 619 -13.97 -13.60 19.19
C TYR A 619 -14.39 -12.92 20.51
N TYR A 620 -13.59 -11.99 21.05
CA TYR A 620 -13.87 -11.28 22.30
C TYR A 620 -14.21 -12.21 23.48
N GLY A 621 -13.58 -13.39 23.56
CA GLY A 621 -13.87 -14.38 24.62
C GLY A 621 -15.09 -15.25 24.39
N ALA A 622 -15.65 -15.31 23.18
CA ALA A 622 -16.76 -16.20 22.84
C ALA A 622 -16.40 -17.70 22.75
N THR A 623 -15.11 -18.05 22.79
CA THR A 623 -14.67 -19.45 22.69
C THR A 623 -15.04 -20.23 23.95
N SER A 624 -15.03 -21.56 23.89
CA SER A 624 -15.32 -22.44 25.05
C SER A 624 -14.46 -22.14 26.28
N ASP A 625 -13.33 -21.49 26.05
CA ASP A 625 -12.28 -21.22 27.02
C ASP A 625 -12.37 -19.79 27.58
N GLY A 626 -13.28 -18.95 27.07
CA GLY A 626 -13.58 -17.61 27.60
C GLY A 626 -12.49 -16.55 27.37
N GLN A 627 -11.60 -16.73 26.38
CA GLN A 627 -10.36 -15.94 26.26
C GLN A 627 -10.52 -14.62 25.51
N ALA A 628 -10.24 -13.51 26.18
CA ALA A 628 -10.32 -12.15 25.65
C ALA A 628 -9.03 -11.63 24.99
N LEU A 629 -7.87 -12.19 25.36
CA LEU A 629 -6.54 -11.69 25.01
C LEU A 629 -5.69 -12.82 24.43
N VAL A 630 -4.91 -12.51 23.40
CA VAL A 630 -3.93 -13.41 22.79
C VAL A 630 -2.52 -12.86 23.03
N THR A 631 -1.59 -13.72 23.44
CA THR A 631 -0.18 -13.37 23.62
C THR A 631 0.68 -14.05 22.55
N TYR A 632 1.46 -13.28 21.82
CA TYR A 632 2.41 -13.76 20.83
C TYR A 632 3.82 -13.52 21.36
N HIS A 633 4.70 -14.52 21.30
CA HIS A 633 6.09 -14.32 21.65
C HIS A 633 7.02 -15.27 20.88
N ASN A 634 8.26 -14.84 20.71
CA ASN A 634 9.27 -15.62 20.02
C ASN A 634 9.93 -16.64 20.97
N THR A 635 9.53 -17.91 20.91
CA THR A 635 10.30 -19.01 21.52
C THR A 635 11.45 -19.35 20.58
N ALA A 636 12.68 -18.97 20.93
CA ALA A 636 13.86 -19.00 20.05
C ALA A 636 14.34 -20.40 19.56
N THR A 637 13.48 -21.35 19.20
CA THR A 637 13.88 -22.69 18.75
C THR A 637 13.22 -23.27 17.49
N ALA A 638 12.22 -22.65 16.85
CA ALA A 638 11.74 -23.17 15.55
C ALA A 638 10.90 -22.16 14.74
N LYS A 639 11.55 -21.18 14.11
CA LYS A 639 11.00 -20.54 12.90
C LYS A 639 12.09 -20.52 11.85
N GLY A 640 12.16 -21.59 11.07
CA GLY A 640 13.08 -21.66 9.94
C GLY A 640 12.54 -20.87 8.77
N THR A 641 13.44 -20.35 7.95
CA THR A 641 13.17 -20.08 6.53
C THR A 641 13.26 -21.41 5.74
N GLY A 642 12.76 -21.46 4.50
CA GLY A 642 12.76 -22.70 3.71
C GLY A 642 11.54 -23.60 3.97
N ASN A 643 11.70 -24.93 3.90
CA ASN A 643 10.60 -25.89 4.14
C ASN A 643 10.11 -25.91 5.59
N ASP A 644 10.96 -25.50 6.55
CA ASP A 644 10.60 -25.36 7.96
C ASP A 644 9.73 -24.11 8.22
N ALA A 645 9.64 -23.19 7.24
CA ALA A 645 8.67 -22.10 7.24
C ALA A 645 7.23 -22.59 6.96
N ASN A 646 7.04 -23.85 6.57
CA ASN A 646 5.71 -24.43 6.38
C ASN A 646 5.11 -24.95 7.69
N ASN A 647 5.91 -24.99 8.77
CA ASN A 647 5.42 -25.22 10.13
C ASN A 647 4.94 -23.93 10.79
N ASP A 648 4.48 -22.95 10.01
CA ASP A 648 3.83 -21.75 10.53
C ASP A 648 2.59 -22.08 11.39
N PHE A 649 1.92 -23.22 11.11
CA PHE A 649 0.88 -23.80 11.97
C PHE A 649 1.40 -24.40 13.29
N ALA A 650 2.71 -24.59 13.46
CA ALA A 650 3.30 -24.89 14.77
C ALA A 650 3.46 -23.63 15.64
N CYS A 651 3.32 -22.43 15.05
CA CYS A 651 3.08 -21.21 15.84
C CYS A 651 1.60 -21.08 16.24
N ALA A 652 0.72 -21.96 15.76
CA ALA A 652 -0.69 -21.98 16.14
C ALA A 652 -0.91 -22.46 17.59
N ASP A 653 0.13 -22.72 18.39
CA ASP A 653 -0.01 -23.11 19.80
C ASP A 653 0.93 -22.34 20.71
N ILE A 654 0.88 -21.01 20.63
CA ILE A 654 1.01 -20.22 21.86
C ILE A 654 -0.31 -19.51 22.11
N TYR A 655 -1.38 -20.31 22.11
CA TYR A 655 -2.58 -20.03 22.90
C TYR A 655 -2.22 -20.20 24.37
N GLU A 656 -1.44 -19.29 24.93
CA GLU A 656 -1.36 -19.21 26.38
C GLU A 656 -2.53 -18.36 26.87
N THR A 657 -3.55 -19.09 27.27
CA THR A 657 -4.84 -18.66 27.82
C THR A 657 -4.73 -17.88 29.16
N THR A 658 -3.52 -17.44 29.49
CA THR A 658 -3.09 -16.72 30.69
C THR A 658 -1.89 -15.85 30.32
N GLU A 659 -1.72 -14.69 30.97
CA GLU A 659 -0.48 -13.90 30.90
C GLU A 659 0.72 -14.82 31.14
N THR A 660 1.46 -15.10 30.08
CA THR A 660 2.64 -15.96 30.10
C THR A 660 3.86 -15.09 30.22
N LYS A 661 4.75 -15.45 31.16
CA LYS A 661 6.05 -14.78 31.30
C LYS A 661 7.08 -15.35 30.32
N GLU A 662 6.73 -16.36 29.53
CA GLU A 662 7.61 -16.88 28.50
C GLU A 662 7.80 -15.83 27.40
N GLY A 663 9.05 -15.62 26.99
CA GLY A 663 9.42 -14.53 26.08
C GLY A 663 9.31 -13.11 26.64
N LEU A 664 8.76 -12.90 27.85
CA LEU A 664 8.62 -11.57 28.44
C LEU A 664 9.95 -11.11 29.06
N LYS A 665 10.83 -10.53 28.23
CA LYS A 665 12.17 -10.06 28.61
C LYS A 665 12.61 -8.84 27.79
N VAL A 666 13.67 -8.17 28.24
CA VAL A 666 14.39 -7.20 27.39
C VAL A 666 15.24 -7.96 26.38
N TYR A 667 15.13 -7.57 25.12
CA TYR A 667 15.80 -8.20 23.98
C TYR A 667 17.09 -7.46 23.61
N THR A 668 18.12 -8.21 23.26
CA THR A 668 19.36 -7.63 22.73
C THR A 668 19.20 -7.24 21.26
N GLN A 669 20.09 -6.38 20.75
CA GLN A 669 20.09 -6.02 19.32
C GLN A 669 20.26 -7.26 18.41
N GLU A 670 21.05 -8.24 18.83
CA GLU A 670 21.24 -9.50 18.10
C GLU A 670 19.93 -10.30 18.04
N GLU A 671 19.18 -10.39 19.13
CA GLU A 671 17.89 -11.07 19.17
C GLU A 671 16.83 -10.34 18.34
N ILE A 672 16.84 -9.00 18.37
CA ILE A 672 15.98 -8.17 17.50
C ILE A 672 16.30 -8.47 16.03
N ILE A 673 17.56 -8.42 15.62
CA ILE A 673 17.97 -8.69 14.23
C ILE A 673 17.59 -10.11 13.81
N ALA A 674 17.84 -11.11 14.67
CA ALA A 674 17.47 -12.50 14.41
C ALA A 674 15.96 -12.66 14.19
N ASN A 675 15.13 -11.94 14.96
CA ASN A 675 13.68 -11.93 14.76
C ASN A 675 13.27 -11.15 13.51
N GLN A 676 13.94 -10.04 13.17
CA GLN A 676 13.66 -9.25 11.96
C GLN A 676 13.96 -10.03 10.67
N LEU A 677 14.96 -10.91 10.66
CA LEU A 677 15.22 -11.81 9.53
C LEU A 677 14.01 -12.68 9.17
N LEU A 678 13.23 -13.10 10.16
CA LEU A 678 12.03 -13.94 9.96
C LEU A 678 10.87 -13.19 9.30
N ARG A 679 10.94 -11.86 9.23
CA ARG A 679 9.85 -11.00 8.74
C ARG A 679 10.05 -10.59 7.28
N GLN A 680 11.28 -10.65 6.76
CA GLN A 680 11.64 -10.02 5.50
C GLN A 680 10.96 -10.61 4.27
N ASP A 681 10.56 -11.89 4.31
CA ASP A 681 9.83 -12.58 3.24
C ASP A 681 8.32 -12.73 3.55
N LYS A 682 7.82 -12.04 4.59
CA LYS A 682 6.44 -12.17 5.08
C LYS A 682 5.56 -10.95 4.84
N TRP A 683 6.13 -9.76 4.73
CA TRP A 683 5.36 -8.56 4.37
C TRP A 683 5.00 -8.59 2.88
N GLY A 684 3.99 -7.83 2.46
CA GLY A 684 3.55 -7.82 1.07
C GLY A 684 3.06 -6.44 0.63
N GLY A 685 3.49 -5.97 -0.52
CA GLY A 685 2.88 -4.80 -1.18
C GLY A 685 1.67 -5.25 -2.00
N ARG A 686 0.58 -4.46 -1.99
CA ARG A 686 -0.54 -4.75 -2.90
C ARG A 686 -0.08 -4.52 -4.32
N MET A 687 -0.31 -5.49 -5.20
CA MET A 687 0.03 -5.39 -6.61
C MET A 687 -1.20 -5.23 -7.48
N ASP A 688 -1.22 -4.15 -8.26
CA ASP A 688 -2.23 -3.84 -9.28
C ASP A 688 -1.56 -3.82 -10.66
N SER A 689 -2.37 -3.82 -11.73
CA SER A 689 -1.90 -3.61 -13.09
C SER A 689 -3.01 -3.07 -13.98
N VAL A 690 -2.63 -2.20 -14.91
CA VAL A 690 -3.43 -1.85 -16.10
C VAL A 690 -2.57 -2.09 -17.33
N GLY A 691 -3.18 -2.52 -18.43
CA GLY A 691 -2.46 -2.90 -19.64
C GLY A 691 -2.96 -2.15 -20.86
N TYR A 692 -2.09 -2.06 -21.85
CA TYR A 692 -2.44 -1.67 -23.21
C TYR A 692 -3.03 -2.86 -23.96
N ALA A 693 -4.12 -2.65 -24.68
CA ALA A 693 -4.68 -3.61 -25.62
C ALA A 693 -4.91 -2.95 -26.98
N VAL A 694 -4.86 -3.77 -28.03
CA VAL A 694 -5.21 -3.37 -29.39
C VAL A 694 -6.63 -3.81 -29.66
N ASN A 695 -7.47 -2.93 -30.20
CA ASN A 695 -8.83 -3.29 -30.55
C ASN A 695 -8.86 -4.28 -31.73
N ALA A 696 -9.67 -5.34 -31.66
CA ALA A 696 -9.70 -6.36 -32.71
C ALA A 696 -10.12 -5.82 -34.09
N HIS A 697 -10.92 -4.73 -34.14
CA HIS A 697 -11.40 -4.13 -35.38
C HIS A 697 -10.30 -3.49 -36.22
N VAL A 698 -9.07 -3.30 -35.71
CA VAL A 698 -7.93 -2.87 -36.53
C VAL A 698 -7.52 -3.94 -37.56
N ALA A 699 -7.93 -5.19 -37.35
CA ALA A 699 -7.67 -6.33 -38.22
C ALA A 699 -8.87 -6.71 -39.12
N ASP A 700 -9.95 -5.93 -39.10
CA ASP A 700 -11.09 -6.15 -39.99
C ASP A 700 -10.68 -6.08 -41.46
N SER A 701 -11.32 -6.87 -42.34
CA SER A 701 -10.95 -6.97 -43.76
C SER A 701 -11.01 -5.66 -44.57
N ASN A 702 -11.68 -4.63 -44.03
CA ASN A 702 -11.80 -3.30 -44.62
C ASN A 702 -10.75 -2.31 -44.10
N GLN A 703 -9.93 -2.69 -43.11
CA GLN A 703 -8.82 -1.89 -42.61
C GLN A 703 -7.55 -2.12 -43.46
N PRO A 704 -6.64 -1.13 -43.52
CA PRO A 704 -5.38 -1.33 -44.20
C PRO A 704 -4.48 -2.32 -43.44
N ALA A 705 -3.76 -3.17 -44.18
CA ALA A 705 -2.96 -4.27 -43.62
C ALA A 705 -1.88 -3.83 -42.60
N TRP A 706 -1.39 -2.60 -42.72
CA TRP A 706 -0.38 -2.04 -41.80
C TRP A 706 -0.93 -1.78 -40.39
N LYS A 707 -2.26 -1.58 -40.24
CA LYS A 707 -2.86 -0.97 -39.05
C LYS A 707 -2.67 -1.83 -37.80
N ALA A 708 -2.95 -3.11 -37.89
CA ALA A 708 -2.80 -4.04 -36.77
C ALA A 708 -1.33 -4.13 -36.33
N ALA A 709 -0.40 -4.32 -37.26
CA ALA A 709 1.02 -4.41 -36.96
C ALA A 709 1.57 -3.12 -36.32
N ALA A 710 1.15 -1.95 -36.81
CA ALA A 710 1.53 -0.67 -36.24
C ALA A 710 0.94 -0.46 -34.83
N ALA A 711 -0.33 -0.80 -34.61
CA ALA A 711 -0.95 -0.70 -33.30
C ALA A 711 -0.26 -1.62 -32.27
N VAL A 712 0.04 -2.87 -32.63
CA VAL A 712 0.82 -3.79 -31.79
C VAL A 712 2.21 -3.23 -31.52
N SER A 713 2.90 -2.71 -32.55
CA SER A 713 4.23 -2.12 -32.38
C SER A 713 4.25 -0.95 -31.39
N LEU A 714 3.24 -0.08 -31.41
CA LEU A 714 3.14 1.03 -30.45
C LEU A 714 2.87 0.53 -29.03
N VAL A 715 1.95 -0.43 -28.85
CA VAL A 715 1.69 -1.05 -27.54
C VAL A 715 2.95 -1.70 -26.98
N THR A 716 3.72 -2.40 -27.81
CA THR A 716 5.00 -2.98 -27.37
C THR A 716 6.04 -1.91 -27.05
N ALA A 717 6.13 -0.83 -27.83
CA ALA A 717 7.02 0.29 -27.52
C ALA A 717 6.68 0.95 -26.17
N LEU A 718 5.40 1.15 -25.86
CA LEU A 718 4.97 1.70 -24.57
C LEU A 718 5.28 0.76 -23.38
N THR A 719 5.39 -0.54 -23.64
CA THR A 719 5.58 -1.59 -22.62
C THR A 719 7.05 -1.92 -22.35
N VAL A 720 7.86 -2.15 -23.40
CA VAL A 720 9.21 -2.76 -23.28
C VAL A 720 10.34 -1.95 -23.91
N ASP A 721 10.07 -0.79 -24.53
CA ASP A 721 11.14 0.08 -25.04
C ASP A 721 11.90 0.73 -23.87
N GLU A 722 13.20 0.45 -23.76
CA GLU A 722 14.03 0.92 -22.65
C GLU A 722 14.08 2.46 -22.56
N GLU A 723 14.01 3.16 -23.70
CA GLU A 723 14.03 4.62 -23.71
C GLU A 723 12.69 5.21 -23.22
N ALA A 724 11.56 4.66 -23.66
CA ALA A 724 10.24 5.01 -23.13
C ALA A 724 10.13 4.70 -21.63
N GLN A 725 10.61 3.53 -21.19
CA GLN A 725 10.59 3.13 -19.78
C GLN A 725 11.45 4.05 -18.91
N ARG A 726 12.65 4.42 -19.38
CA ARG A 726 13.50 5.41 -18.69
C ARG A 726 12.78 6.74 -18.52
N THR A 727 12.16 7.23 -19.60
CA THR A 727 11.40 8.48 -19.61
C THR A 727 10.20 8.45 -18.65
N LEU A 728 9.46 7.34 -18.59
CA LEU A 728 8.33 7.18 -17.66
C LEU A 728 8.80 7.03 -16.20
N THR A 729 10.01 6.53 -15.99
CA THR A 729 10.57 6.38 -14.63
C THR A 729 11.10 7.71 -14.09
N PHE A 730 11.63 8.59 -14.94
CA PHE A 730 12.04 9.93 -14.52
C PHE A 730 10.84 10.73 -13.99
N GLY A 731 11.00 11.35 -12.83
CA GLY A 731 9.92 12.10 -12.18
C GLY A 731 8.75 11.24 -11.69
N GLY A 732 8.98 9.95 -11.42
CA GLY A 732 8.12 9.13 -10.57
C GLY A 732 6.78 8.69 -11.18
N ALA A 733 6.61 8.63 -12.51
CA ALA A 733 5.33 8.20 -13.08
C ALA A 733 5.12 6.68 -12.97
N GLN A 734 6.21 5.90 -12.96
CA GLN A 734 6.22 4.47 -12.65
C GLN A 734 7.64 3.99 -12.32
N ILE A 735 7.75 2.74 -11.93
CA ILE A 735 9.03 2.01 -11.91
C ILE A 735 9.20 1.21 -13.20
N PRO A 736 10.43 0.80 -13.57
CA PRO A 736 10.67 0.11 -14.83
C PRO A 736 9.88 -1.19 -14.93
N ASN A 737 9.18 -1.39 -16.04
CA ASN A 737 8.51 -2.66 -16.34
C ASN A 737 9.51 -3.72 -16.81
N VAL A 738 10.63 -3.29 -17.43
CA VAL A 738 11.72 -4.15 -17.89
C VAL A 738 12.63 -4.51 -16.74
N ARG A 739 12.64 -5.79 -16.34
CA ARG A 739 13.33 -6.27 -15.13
C ARG A 739 14.83 -5.96 -15.11
N SER A 740 15.50 -6.02 -16.26
CA SER A 740 16.94 -5.72 -16.34
C SER A 740 17.27 -4.27 -16.02
N MET A 741 16.31 -3.34 -16.18
CA MET A 741 16.49 -1.93 -15.84
C MET A 741 16.31 -1.65 -14.34
N CYS A 742 15.72 -2.57 -13.57
CA CYS A 742 15.46 -2.36 -12.14
C CYS A 742 16.75 -2.30 -11.31
N LYS A 743 17.78 -3.07 -11.69
CA LYS A 743 19.12 -2.97 -11.06
C LYS A 743 19.80 -1.63 -11.32
N ASP A 744 19.63 -1.11 -12.53
CA ASP A 744 20.10 0.22 -12.90
C ASP A 744 19.36 1.31 -12.11
N TYR A 745 18.03 1.16 -11.95
CA TYR A 745 17.21 2.09 -11.18
C TYR A 745 17.54 2.08 -9.69
N LEU A 746 17.69 0.90 -9.09
CA LEU A 746 18.07 0.73 -7.69
C LEU A 746 19.38 1.45 -7.38
N ASN A 747 20.40 1.21 -8.21
CA ASN A 747 21.78 1.64 -7.97
C ASN A 747 22.14 2.97 -8.64
N VAL A 748 21.23 3.58 -9.39
CA VAL A 748 21.50 4.79 -10.18
C VAL A 748 22.69 4.58 -11.13
N THR A 749 22.63 3.50 -11.91
CA THR A 749 23.66 3.11 -12.88
C THR A 749 23.07 2.93 -14.27
N GLY A 750 23.93 2.78 -15.29
CA GLY A 750 23.53 2.36 -16.62
C GLY A 750 22.44 3.25 -17.20
N SER A 751 21.23 2.70 -17.39
CA SER A 751 20.08 3.41 -17.94
C SER A 751 19.62 4.62 -17.11
N PHE A 752 19.98 4.65 -15.82
CA PHE A 752 19.58 5.70 -14.86
C PHE A 752 20.78 6.45 -14.26
N GLU A 753 21.96 6.42 -14.89
CA GLU A 753 23.16 7.10 -14.40
C GLU A 753 22.97 8.62 -14.21
N ASP A 754 22.07 9.24 -14.97
CA ASP A 754 21.75 10.66 -14.90
C ASP A 754 20.59 10.99 -13.94
N MET A 755 20.06 10.03 -13.19
CA MET A 755 18.96 10.26 -12.26
C MET A 755 19.49 10.93 -10.98
N ILE A 756 18.80 11.98 -10.54
CA ILE A 756 19.14 12.72 -9.32
C ILE A 756 18.26 12.20 -8.18
N THR A 757 18.89 11.71 -7.11
CA THR A 757 18.24 11.08 -5.95
C THR A 757 18.74 11.74 -4.66
N PRO A 758 18.08 11.55 -3.50
CA PRO A 758 18.47 12.21 -2.25
C PRO A 758 19.92 11.94 -1.80
N GLU A 759 20.54 10.86 -2.26
CA GLU A 759 21.95 10.54 -1.99
C GLU A 759 22.95 11.30 -2.88
N ASN A 760 22.48 11.99 -3.92
CA ASN A 760 23.33 12.77 -4.79
C ASN A 760 23.87 13.99 -4.03
N GLU A 761 25.19 14.25 -4.13
CA GLU A 761 25.83 15.39 -3.44
C GLU A 761 25.26 16.76 -3.85
N ASN A 762 24.63 16.84 -5.03
CA ASN A 762 24.00 18.04 -5.55
C ASN A 762 22.47 18.05 -5.37
N TRP A 763 21.89 17.10 -4.62
CA TRP A 763 20.44 16.98 -4.41
C TRP A 763 19.81 18.31 -4.02
N ASP A 764 20.29 18.94 -2.95
CA ASP A 764 19.73 20.21 -2.43
C ASP A 764 19.77 21.32 -3.49
N ALA A 765 20.85 21.42 -4.26
CA ALA A 765 21.00 22.43 -5.31
C ALA A 765 20.01 22.19 -6.47
N TYR A 766 19.80 20.94 -6.86
CA TYR A 766 18.80 20.57 -7.86
C TYR A 766 17.37 20.78 -7.33
N TYR A 767 17.12 20.48 -6.06
CA TYR A 767 15.82 20.69 -5.42
C TYR A 767 15.48 22.18 -5.31
N ASP A 768 16.43 23.01 -4.91
CA ASP A 768 16.29 24.47 -4.92
C ASP A 768 16.00 25.02 -6.31
N LEU A 769 16.68 24.51 -7.34
CA LEU A 769 16.41 24.87 -8.73
C LEU A 769 15.01 24.40 -9.17
N ALA A 770 14.56 23.21 -8.76
CA ALA A 770 13.22 22.73 -9.05
C ALA A 770 12.15 23.67 -8.45
N ARG A 771 12.35 24.13 -7.20
CA ARG A 771 11.49 25.13 -6.56
C ARG A 771 11.53 26.49 -7.27
N GLU A 772 12.72 26.92 -7.72
CA GLU A 772 12.89 28.16 -8.52
C GLU A 772 12.11 28.09 -9.83
N MET A 773 12.27 26.99 -10.59
CA MET A 773 11.57 26.75 -11.86
C MET A 773 10.05 26.69 -11.68
N ALA A 774 9.60 25.96 -10.67
CA ALA A 774 8.19 25.82 -10.33
C ALA A 774 7.55 27.19 -10.04
N LYS A 775 8.19 27.99 -9.18
CA LYS A 775 7.79 29.36 -8.86
C LYS A 775 7.81 30.29 -10.08
N ALA A 776 8.82 30.17 -10.96
CA ALA A 776 8.88 30.94 -12.19
C ALA A 776 7.72 30.58 -13.15
N GLY A 777 7.40 29.29 -13.27
CA GLY A 777 6.24 28.82 -14.03
C GLY A 777 4.92 29.36 -13.49
N MET A 778 4.72 29.31 -12.17
CA MET A 778 3.54 29.91 -11.51
C MET A 778 3.42 31.42 -11.77
N ASN A 779 4.55 32.13 -11.89
CA ASN A 779 4.59 33.56 -12.19
C ASN A 779 4.45 33.88 -13.70
N GLY A 780 4.23 32.87 -14.55
CA GLY A 780 3.98 33.05 -15.98
C GLY A 780 5.24 33.17 -16.85
N GLU A 781 6.38 32.63 -16.43
CA GLU A 781 7.61 32.61 -17.23
C GLU A 781 7.41 31.91 -18.58
N THR A 782 7.65 32.64 -19.67
CA THR A 782 7.39 32.17 -21.04
C THR A 782 8.59 31.52 -21.72
N LYS A 783 9.79 31.63 -21.13
CA LYS A 783 10.97 30.92 -21.63
C LYS A 783 10.71 29.42 -21.64
N THR A 784 11.27 28.76 -22.65
CA THR A 784 11.38 27.30 -22.69
C THR A 784 12.38 26.81 -21.64
N VAL A 785 12.30 25.53 -21.26
CA VAL A 785 13.27 24.90 -20.36
C VAL A 785 14.70 25.15 -20.81
N SER A 786 15.00 24.94 -22.11
CA SER A 786 16.34 25.13 -22.65
C SER A 786 16.83 26.57 -22.55
N GLU A 787 15.96 27.56 -22.77
CA GLU A 787 16.28 28.99 -22.62
C GLU A 787 16.46 29.40 -21.16
N TYR A 788 15.67 28.82 -20.25
CA TYR A 788 15.70 29.14 -18.83
C TYR A 788 16.94 28.58 -18.14
N LEU A 789 17.35 27.37 -18.50
CA LEU A 789 18.52 26.68 -17.94
C LEU A 789 19.85 27.11 -18.58
N ASN A 790 19.82 27.83 -19.70
CA ASN A 790 21.02 28.25 -20.41
C ASN A 790 21.97 29.06 -19.50
N GLY A 791 23.18 28.54 -19.29
CA GLY A 791 24.22 29.15 -18.46
C GLY A 791 24.05 28.98 -16.95
N LYS A 792 23.02 28.25 -16.49
CA LYS A 792 22.92 27.81 -15.09
C LYS A 792 23.84 26.61 -14.87
N GLN A 793 24.48 26.56 -13.71
CA GLN A 793 25.42 25.50 -13.35
C GLN A 793 25.16 24.98 -11.93
N ILE A 794 25.34 23.68 -11.74
CA ILE A 794 25.34 22.99 -10.44
C ILE A 794 26.60 22.14 -10.40
N GLY A 795 27.33 22.13 -9.28
CA GLY A 795 28.61 21.41 -9.18
C GLY A 795 29.72 21.90 -10.14
N GLY A 796 29.55 23.07 -10.77
CA GLY A 796 30.48 23.59 -11.78
C GLY A 796 30.25 23.06 -13.20
N GLU A 797 29.19 22.28 -13.40
CA GLU A 797 28.75 21.78 -14.71
C GLU A 797 27.41 22.42 -15.11
N ASP A 798 27.15 22.49 -16.42
CA ASP A 798 25.85 22.95 -16.91
C ASP A 798 24.73 22.02 -16.41
N VAL A 799 23.60 22.60 -15.99
CA VAL A 799 22.48 21.83 -15.43
C VAL A 799 21.99 20.77 -16.42
N ALA A 800 22.04 19.51 -16.02
CA ALA A 800 21.49 18.40 -16.78
C ALA A 800 19.95 18.37 -16.65
N TYR A 801 19.27 18.09 -17.75
CA TYR A 801 17.81 17.96 -17.78
C TYR A 801 17.37 17.03 -18.92
N ASP A 802 16.16 16.48 -18.85
CA ASP A 802 15.59 15.65 -19.91
C ASP A 802 15.20 16.52 -21.12
N THR A 803 15.90 16.32 -22.24
CA THR A 803 15.83 17.16 -23.42
C THR A 803 14.50 17.04 -24.16
N GLN A 804 13.68 16.03 -23.86
CA GLN A 804 12.31 15.98 -24.39
C GLN A 804 11.49 17.21 -23.95
N TYR A 805 11.81 17.79 -22.80
CA TYR A 805 11.13 18.98 -22.29
C TYR A 805 11.77 20.30 -22.74
N ALA A 806 12.84 20.27 -23.56
CA ALA A 806 13.63 21.45 -23.94
C ALA A 806 12.79 22.61 -24.48
N ASN A 807 11.72 22.31 -25.22
CA ASN A 807 10.82 23.29 -25.85
C ASN A 807 9.54 23.58 -25.04
N THR A 808 9.38 22.95 -23.86
CA THR A 808 8.24 23.22 -22.97
C THR A 808 8.46 24.55 -22.28
N ARG A 809 7.46 25.44 -22.25
CA ARG A 809 7.54 26.71 -21.51
C ARG A 809 7.27 26.46 -20.04
N LEU A 810 7.98 27.15 -19.14
CA LEU A 810 7.77 26.99 -17.69
C LEU A 810 6.32 27.31 -17.28
N CYS A 811 5.69 28.28 -17.94
CA CYS A 811 4.29 28.61 -17.69
C CYS A 811 3.29 27.51 -18.08
N ASP A 812 3.69 26.56 -18.93
CA ASP A 812 2.89 25.40 -19.35
C ASP A 812 3.08 24.17 -18.44
N PHE A 813 3.93 24.25 -17.41
CA PHE A 813 4.10 23.16 -16.45
C PHE A 813 2.76 22.84 -15.77
N THR A 814 2.38 21.58 -15.81
CA THR A 814 1.16 21.07 -15.17
C THR A 814 1.39 20.82 -13.69
N THR A 815 0.31 20.70 -12.94
CA THR A 815 0.33 20.36 -11.50
C THR A 815 -0.25 18.96 -11.29
N ALA A 816 0.05 18.37 -10.14
CA ALA A 816 -0.64 17.16 -9.68
C ALA A 816 -2.06 17.50 -9.18
N ALA A 817 -2.83 16.47 -8.79
CA ALA A 817 -4.15 16.66 -8.19
C ALA A 817 -4.09 17.17 -6.74
N VAL A 818 -3.04 16.77 -6.00
CA VAL A 818 -2.90 17.00 -4.55
C VAL A 818 -2.35 18.38 -4.18
N SER A 819 -1.64 19.05 -5.10
CA SER A 819 -1.01 20.35 -4.87
C SER A 819 -0.80 21.08 -6.20
N SER A 820 -0.60 22.40 -6.15
CA SER A 820 -0.47 23.26 -7.33
C SER A 820 0.86 24.01 -7.42
N THR A 821 1.93 23.43 -6.89
CA THR A 821 3.26 24.07 -6.78
C THR A 821 4.04 24.05 -8.10
N ARG A 822 3.78 23.08 -8.98
CA ARG A 822 4.54 22.71 -10.19
C ARG A 822 5.93 22.11 -9.91
N ILE A 823 6.22 21.72 -8.67
CA ILE A 823 7.53 21.18 -8.29
C ILE A 823 7.74 19.81 -8.90
N ALA A 824 6.73 18.93 -8.93
CA ALA A 824 6.85 17.60 -9.52
C ALA A 824 7.23 17.66 -11.00
N TYR A 825 6.64 18.60 -11.74
CA TYR A 825 6.99 18.82 -13.15
C TYR A 825 8.44 19.30 -13.30
N SER A 826 8.89 20.24 -12.46
CA SER A 826 10.28 20.71 -12.47
C SER A 826 11.26 19.59 -12.12
N MET A 827 10.95 18.76 -11.11
CA MET A 827 11.73 17.58 -10.74
C MET A 827 11.82 16.58 -11.91
N ARG A 828 10.71 16.33 -12.61
CA ARG A 828 10.69 15.48 -13.82
C ARG A 828 11.61 16.00 -14.92
N VAL A 829 11.59 17.31 -15.19
CA VAL A 829 12.50 17.96 -16.15
C VAL A 829 13.97 17.76 -15.72
N LEU A 830 14.25 17.90 -14.44
CA LEU A 830 15.59 17.77 -13.85
C LEU A 830 16.00 16.32 -13.52
N ARG A 831 15.21 15.31 -13.96
CA ARG A 831 15.47 13.87 -13.76
C ARG A 831 15.57 13.47 -12.27
N MET A 832 14.82 14.18 -11.42
CA MET A 832 14.83 13.95 -9.97
C MET A 832 13.75 12.95 -9.53
N ILE A 833 14.06 12.18 -8.48
CA ILE A 833 13.10 11.35 -7.73
C ILE A 833 13.38 11.48 -6.23
N ASN A 834 12.33 11.60 -5.41
CA ASN A 834 12.42 11.77 -3.94
C ASN A 834 12.65 10.45 -3.18
N TYR A 835 12.64 9.32 -3.88
CA TYR A 835 13.00 8.03 -3.32
C TYR A 835 14.50 7.88 -3.18
N THR A 836 14.92 7.44 -2.00
CA THR A 836 16.25 6.92 -1.71
C THR A 836 16.40 5.51 -2.29
N GLN A 837 17.62 4.98 -2.30
CA GLN A 837 17.97 3.61 -2.63
C GLN A 837 17.18 2.64 -1.74
N ASN A 838 16.94 2.99 -0.48
CA ASN A 838 16.16 2.15 0.43
C ASN A 838 14.70 2.04 -0.01
N ASP A 839 14.07 3.14 -0.42
CA ASP A 839 12.69 3.09 -0.89
C ASP A 839 12.59 2.32 -2.21
N ARG A 840 13.54 2.57 -3.14
CA ARG A 840 13.63 1.83 -4.40
C ARG A 840 13.81 0.33 -4.15
N ASP A 841 14.61 -0.06 -3.15
CA ASP A 841 14.82 -1.46 -2.81
C ASP A 841 13.54 -2.13 -2.30
N VAL A 842 12.86 -1.50 -1.34
CA VAL A 842 11.58 -1.98 -0.79
C VAL A 842 10.54 -2.13 -1.89
N ILE A 843 10.47 -1.17 -2.81
CA ILE A 843 9.58 -1.20 -3.98
C ILE A 843 9.93 -2.36 -4.93
N ILE A 844 11.21 -2.56 -5.27
CA ILE A 844 11.62 -3.66 -6.15
C ILE A 844 11.34 -5.02 -5.51
N ARG A 845 11.53 -5.17 -4.20
CA ARG A 845 11.17 -6.41 -3.47
C ARG A 845 9.70 -6.78 -3.66
N MET A 846 8.79 -5.80 -3.66
CA MET A 846 7.36 -6.01 -3.94
C MET A 846 7.09 -6.56 -5.34
N GLN A 847 7.99 -6.32 -6.31
CA GLN A 847 7.84 -6.80 -7.69
C GLN A 847 8.41 -8.20 -7.93
N THR A 848 9.29 -8.69 -7.04
CA THR A 848 10.00 -9.97 -7.25
C THR A 848 9.18 -11.23 -7.07
N GLY A 849 7.92 -11.13 -6.63
CA GLY A 849 7.09 -12.28 -6.23
C GLY A 849 7.26 -12.65 -4.74
N MET A 850 8.34 -12.23 -4.09
CA MET A 850 8.60 -12.52 -2.66
C MET A 850 7.64 -11.76 -1.74
N ASN A 851 7.45 -10.46 -1.98
CA ASN A 851 6.62 -9.58 -1.15
C ASN A 851 5.43 -9.03 -1.94
N THR A 852 4.74 -9.92 -2.65
CA THR A 852 3.76 -9.57 -3.67
C THR A 852 2.38 -10.06 -3.27
N ALA A 853 1.51 -9.14 -2.85
CA ALA A 853 0.11 -9.42 -2.54
C ALA A 853 -0.78 -9.05 -3.74
N ARG A 854 -1.06 -10.00 -4.62
CA ARG A 854 -1.85 -9.78 -5.85
C ARG A 854 -3.26 -9.27 -5.52
N ASP A 855 -3.68 -8.16 -6.14
CA ASP A 855 -5.05 -7.66 -6.00
C ASP A 855 -6.05 -8.70 -6.54
N GLN A 856 -6.96 -9.13 -5.68
CA GLN A 856 -7.86 -10.24 -5.96
C GLN A 856 -9.04 -9.82 -6.84
N LEU A 857 -9.29 -8.52 -6.96
CA LEU A 857 -10.26 -7.99 -7.92
C LEU A 857 -9.78 -8.18 -9.35
N LEU A 858 -8.47 -8.34 -9.57
CA LEU A 858 -7.93 -8.58 -10.92
C LEU A 858 -8.55 -9.81 -11.55
N GLY A 859 -8.91 -10.84 -10.78
CA GLY A 859 -9.52 -12.09 -11.26
C GLY A 859 -11.05 -12.14 -11.29
N THR A 860 -11.75 -11.09 -10.88
CA THR A 860 -13.23 -11.10 -10.76
C THR A 860 -13.91 -9.95 -11.51
N THR A 861 -15.15 -10.15 -11.92
CA THR A 861 -15.99 -9.14 -12.58
C THR A 861 -16.69 -8.25 -11.53
N GLY A 862 -16.04 -7.16 -11.17
CA GLY A 862 -16.58 -6.15 -10.24
C GLY A 862 -16.30 -6.45 -8.76
N SER A 863 -16.59 -5.47 -7.90
CA SER A 863 -16.13 -5.44 -6.50
C SER A 863 -17.25 -5.64 -5.46
N THR A 864 -18.51 -5.80 -5.86
CA THR A 864 -19.64 -5.84 -4.92
C THR A 864 -19.61 -7.01 -3.93
N TRP A 865 -18.85 -8.06 -4.22
CA TRP A 865 -18.68 -9.18 -3.31
C TRP A 865 -17.77 -8.83 -2.13
N ILE A 866 -16.72 -8.03 -2.37
CA ILE A 866 -15.75 -7.62 -1.34
C ILE A 866 -16.26 -6.41 -0.55
N THR A 867 -17.07 -5.55 -1.14
CA THR A 867 -17.62 -4.38 -0.41
C THR A 867 -18.55 -4.75 0.74
N ASN A 868 -19.11 -5.97 0.78
CA ASN A 868 -20.01 -6.39 1.88
C ASN A 868 -19.29 -6.61 3.22
N ILE A 869 -17.96 -6.79 3.18
CA ILE A 869 -17.13 -6.93 4.38
C ILE A 869 -16.45 -5.60 4.75
N ASP A 870 -16.90 -4.47 4.20
CA ASP A 870 -16.42 -3.17 4.65
C ASP A 870 -17.13 -2.75 5.96
N ALA A 871 -16.45 -2.95 7.08
CA ALA A 871 -16.93 -2.56 8.39
C ALA A 871 -17.14 -1.05 8.54
N THR A 872 -16.43 -0.21 7.79
CA THR A 872 -16.56 1.26 7.89
C THR A 872 -17.93 1.73 7.42
N ALA A 873 -18.52 1.03 6.44
CA ALA A 873 -19.89 1.26 5.97
C ALA A 873 -20.96 0.87 7.02
N THR A 874 -20.56 0.13 8.06
CA THR A 874 -21.44 -0.36 9.13
C THR A 874 -20.84 -0.09 10.51
N SER A 875 -20.24 1.09 10.72
CA SER A 875 -19.49 1.45 11.93
C SER A 875 -20.24 1.30 13.28
N SER A 876 -21.58 1.24 13.28
CA SER A 876 -22.35 0.89 14.48
C SER A 876 -22.25 -0.57 14.91
N ALA A 877 -21.71 -1.44 14.04
CA ALA A 877 -21.68 -2.88 14.19
C ALA A 877 -20.47 -3.41 14.97
N PHE A 878 -19.45 -2.58 15.27
CA PHE A 878 -18.30 -3.00 16.08
C PHE A 878 -18.07 -2.06 17.26
N LEU A 879 -17.74 -2.62 18.42
CA LEU A 879 -17.45 -1.83 19.62
C LEU A 879 -16.29 -0.87 19.36
N ALA A 880 -15.29 -1.39 18.63
CA ALA A 880 -14.13 -0.66 18.19
C ALA A 880 -14.51 0.66 17.46
N TYR A 881 -15.56 0.66 16.64
CA TYR A 881 -15.97 1.84 15.88
C TYR A 881 -16.90 2.82 16.63
N ARG A 882 -17.15 2.59 17.93
CA ARG A 882 -17.95 3.50 18.76
C ARG A 882 -17.15 4.69 19.33
N ASN A 883 -15.88 4.88 18.97
CA ASN A 883 -14.93 5.89 19.47
C ASN A 883 -15.44 7.35 19.57
N GLN A 884 -16.54 7.68 18.91
CA GLN A 884 -17.10 9.03 18.90
C GLN A 884 -18.02 9.34 20.09
N ALA A 885 -18.73 8.34 20.64
CA ALA A 885 -19.75 8.54 21.67
C ALA A 885 -19.46 7.70 22.92
N ALA A 886 -19.30 8.38 24.06
CA ALA A 886 -19.10 7.74 25.35
C ALA A 886 -20.18 6.70 25.64
N LEU A 887 -19.78 5.56 26.19
CA LEU A 887 -20.70 4.52 26.64
C LEU A 887 -21.44 5.02 27.88
N THR A 888 -22.76 4.88 27.89
CA THR A 888 -23.58 5.14 29.09
C THR A 888 -23.31 4.04 30.14
N ALA A 889 -23.57 4.32 31.42
CA ALA A 889 -23.47 3.30 32.47
C ALA A 889 -24.24 2.01 32.13
N GLU A 890 -25.46 2.11 31.59
CA GLU A 890 -26.25 0.95 31.15
C GLU A 890 -25.57 0.13 30.03
N GLN A 891 -24.79 0.79 29.17
CA GLN A 891 -24.05 0.13 28.09
C GLN A 891 -22.78 -0.52 28.61
N ILE A 892 -22.12 0.06 29.62
CA ILE A 892 -20.98 -0.53 30.31
C ILE A 892 -21.47 -1.78 31.08
N ASP A 893 -22.55 -1.67 31.85
CA ASP A 893 -23.18 -2.80 32.52
C ASP A 893 -23.60 -3.90 31.52
N ALA A 894 -24.12 -3.51 30.35
CA ALA A 894 -24.47 -4.45 29.28
C ALA A 894 -23.26 -5.12 28.63
N LEU A 895 -22.11 -4.42 28.54
CA LEU A 895 -20.83 -4.97 28.07
C LEU A 895 -20.31 -6.00 29.08
N ASP A 896 -20.29 -5.64 30.37
CA ASP A 896 -19.87 -6.53 31.46
C ASP A 896 -20.76 -7.78 31.56
N ALA A 897 -22.05 -7.64 31.27
CA ALA A 897 -23.00 -8.75 31.20
C ALA A 897 -22.93 -9.56 29.89
N GLY A 898 -22.09 -9.18 28.92
CA GLY A 898 -21.98 -9.81 27.61
C GLY A 898 -23.23 -9.66 26.73
N THR A 899 -24.12 -8.72 27.05
CA THR A 899 -25.39 -8.49 26.34
C THR A 899 -25.29 -7.43 25.25
N LEU A 900 -24.27 -6.56 25.29
CA LEU A 900 -24.04 -5.53 24.27
C LEU A 900 -23.49 -6.12 22.96
N ILE A 901 -22.65 -7.16 23.06
CA ILE A 901 -21.89 -7.76 21.96
C ILE A 901 -22.48 -9.11 21.57
N ALA A 902 -22.71 -9.32 20.27
CA ALA A 902 -23.11 -10.57 19.67
C ALA A 902 -21.86 -11.43 19.46
N LEU A 903 -21.89 -12.59 20.12
CA LEU A 903 -20.85 -13.61 20.07
C LEU A 903 -21.21 -14.73 19.06
N HIS A 904 -22.41 -14.68 18.46
CA HIS A 904 -22.86 -15.62 17.44
C HIS A 904 -23.88 -15.00 16.44
N PRO A 905 -23.89 -15.40 15.14
CA PRO A 905 -24.82 -14.83 14.13
C PRO A 905 -26.30 -14.86 14.53
N TYR A 906 -26.73 -15.93 15.20
CA TYR A 906 -28.12 -16.06 15.69
C TYR A 906 -28.54 -14.94 16.67
N GLN A 907 -27.64 -14.44 17.51
CA GLN A 907 -28.00 -13.40 18.48
C GLN A 907 -28.39 -12.09 17.80
N TYR A 908 -27.76 -11.78 16.66
CA TYR A 908 -28.09 -10.60 15.85
C TYR A 908 -29.47 -10.72 15.17
N GLY A 909 -29.79 -11.89 14.61
CA GLY A 909 -31.05 -12.12 13.88
C GLY A 909 -32.29 -12.45 14.72
N SER A 910 -32.13 -12.75 16.02
CA SER A 910 -33.23 -13.27 16.88
C SER A 910 -33.90 -12.22 17.78
N GLY A 911 -33.58 -10.94 17.63
CA GLY A 911 -34.13 -9.86 18.46
C GLY A 911 -33.65 -9.89 19.92
N LYS A 912 -32.53 -10.58 20.19
CA LYS A 912 -31.81 -10.50 21.47
C LYS A 912 -31.14 -9.12 21.61
N GLN A 913 -30.75 -8.76 22.83
CA GLN A 913 -30.28 -7.42 23.22
C GLN A 913 -28.94 -6.95 22.60
N ALA A 914 -28.25 -7.80 21.82
CA ALA A 914 -26.96 -7.45 21.23
C ALA A 914 -27.10 -6.44 20.10
N THR A 915 -26.28 -5.40 20.13
CA THR A 915 -26.30 -4.30 19.15
C THR A 915 -25.02 -4.20 18.32
N ILE A 916 -23.98 -4.93 18.73
CA ILE A 916 -22.62 -4.92 18.18
C ILE A 916 -22.21 -6.38 17.88
N MET A 917 -21.31 -6.64 16.94
CA MET A 917 -20.76 -7.95 16.59
C MET A 917 -19.26 -8.03 16.92
N THR A 918 -18.75 -9.24 17.18
CA THR A 918 -17.31 -9.52 17.12
C THR A 918 -16.83 -9.58 15.66
N PRO A 919 -15.53 -9.36 15.37
CA PRO A 919 -14.93 -9.61 14.05
C PRO A 919 -15.31 -10.97 13.46
N ALA A 920 -15.18 -12.05 14.24
CA ALA A 920 -15.51 -13.39 13.78
C ALA A 920 -16.99 -13.54 13.38
N VAL A 921 -17.91 -13.01 14.20
CA VAL A 921 -19.35 -13.05 13.91
C VAL A 921 -19.69 -12.25 12.65
N TYR A 922 -19.06 -11.10 12.46
CA TYR A 922 -19.26 -10.28 11.26
C TYR A 922 -18.82 -11.02 10.01
N CYS A 923 -17.60 -11.58 10.01
CA CYS A 923 -17.08 -12.39 8.90
C CYS A 923 -18.02 -13.57 8.55
N ALA A 924 -18.43 -14.35 9.55
CA ALA A 924 -19.35 -15.48 9.36
C ALA A 924 -20.75 -15.04 8.88
N ASN A 925 -21.20 -13.84 9.24
CA ASN A 925 -22.48 -13.29 8.80
C ASN A 925 -22.41 -12.77 7.35
N GLN A 926 -21.31 -12.13 6.96
CA GLN A 926 -21.17 -11.53 5.62
C GLN A 926 -20.77 -12.53 4.54
N VAL A 927 -20.07 -13.62 4.87
CA VAL A 927 -19.48 -14.53 3.87
C VAL A 927 -20.50 -15.12 2.89
N LEU A 928 -21.70 -15.50 3.34
CA LEU A 928 -22.72 -16.06 2.44
C LEU A 928 -23.26 -15.00 1.47
N VAL A 929 -23.40 -13.76 1.94
CA VAL A 929 -23.81 -12.62 1.10
C VAL A 929 -22.72 -12.30 0.08
N SER A 930 -21.46 -12.23 0.51
CA SER A 930 -20.31 -12.05 -0.38
C SER A 930 -20.23 -13.16 -1.44
N GLN A 931 -20.42 -14.42 -1.06
CA GLN A 931 -20.42 -15.55 -2.00
C GLN A 931 -21.56 -15.44 -3.01
N GLN A 932 -22.76 -15.06 -2.57
CA GLN A 932 -23.88 -14.85 -3.49
C GLN A 932 -23.60 -13.73 -4.49
N ARG A 933 -23.02 -12.61 -4.03
CA ARG A 933 -22.64 -11.48 -4.92
C ARG A 933 -21.56 -11.87 -5.92
N LEU A 934 -20.62 -12.73 -5.54
CA LEU A 934 -19.63 -13.27 -6.47
C LEU A 934 -20.27 -14.17 -7.52
N ASP A 935 -21.23 -15.00 -7.13
CA ASP A 935 -21.96 -15.89 -8.06
C ASP A 935 -22.89 -15.11 -9.02
N GLU A 936 -23.45 -13.96 -8.61
CA GLU A 936 -24.27 -13.07 -9.47
C GLU A 936 -23.49 -12.37 -10.60
N LYS A 937 -22.15 -12.43 -10.56
CA LYS A 937 -21.26 -11.70 -11.48
C LYS A 937 -20.55 -12.57 -12.51
N LYS A 938 -20.77 -13.89 -12.46
CA LYS A 938 -20.38 -14.84 -13.52
C LYS A 938 -21.52 -14.95 -14.53
#